data_AF-A0A951S9H7-F1
#
_entry.id   AF-A0A951S9H7-F1
#
_cell.length_a   1.000
_cell.length_b   1.000
_cell.length_c   1.000
_cell.angle_alpha   90.00
_cell.angle_beta   90.00
_cell.angle_gamma   90.00
#
_symmetry.space_group_name_H-M   'P 1'
#
loop_
_entity.id
_entity.type
_entity.pdbx_description
1 polymer ?
#
loop_
_entity_poly.entity_id
_entity_poly.type
_entity_poly.pdbx_seq_one_letter_code
_entity_poly.pdbx_strand_id
1 'polypeptide(L)'
;MKKITLHLLFLLAAFVVQAQTVSVYDFNTLPDGNLNNQDGWKTIQQTASGSPDFVIGYTADGVVSPDGSKAVFYPFGGPGVGRTATRKSSPNFEFSFADGLVEVEVDMHKNWWGVFFGVGYDADGDGHIAPGLPTEPNDGGIRLFCRDVPPALNQVVLPNGTEIPFTANNDGWTRYKLVMDFTANGGAGTLALFYKPGAVGEWMPASEVQGVSMQLTPGSGDKNDNTKWDGIFFHSQGGTGAFDNILVRQPDLSGLYQFINFPAISNKLTTANPFELEATASSGLPVQYSIVEGPATISGNVLSLTGQAGIVKVKASQPGNDVYAPANDIINEFEVVDASAYFASLKVRRPSNLTKVYMQSLAPVMFLAETHVEHPEVLSVNTVEFIINGVHLPLIDNGNGFYSTKWTPPAFGNYSMTVKSTITEGNVTTQTVDFEVTNIVSNLQVQTFAGETVTPNNQIVTGTFIFPTYVGSFNNINSVLTVSCPPGGCDPYDRVSHVEVKDPNGNWIEIYRYITPFGVGCSDQVDVTDYASLLQGEVDMRYHCILWDKGLNINILYEFTAGTPAYSYSSVTPIWRDEYPFGNMSNLQPVPPAFFTFPENVQAARLKVITTGHNWGENNTGNAAEFYHATHYIRVNNVRVHTQDLWSICNPNPAGCQPQNGTWVYPRAGWCPGSISKIFDFDMSQYVNVPNFKMEYEFDPNYKDLCSSANPDCVSGVTCPNCEDTFNPLLFVSAHIISYSNNILVNSPERQASNVRIIPNPASGSFRLLAVNVQGTEGSGVEILNQAGKVVEACLWDGQEKTFDIRHLKAGLYFVKIVSPAGTELKKLLVY
;
A
#
# COMPACT_ATOMS: atom_id res chain seq x y z
N MET A 1 60.33 -51.40 56.35
CA MET A 1 59.88 -52.73 55.87
C MET A 1 58.47 -52.60 55.31
N LYS A 2 58.31 -53.00 54.05
CA LYS A 2 57.11 -53.46 53.29
C LYS A 2 55.68 -53.26 53.84
N LYS A 3 54.82 -52.73 52.92
CA LYS A 3 53.43 -53.10 52.46
C LYS A 3 52.34 -53.32 53.54
N ILE A 4 51.03 -53.04 53.34
CA ILE A 4 50.04 -53.33 52.26
C ILE A 4 48.83 -52.37 52.51
N THR A 5 48.41 -51.49 51.59
CA THR A 5 47.31 -51.56 50.58
C THR A 5 45.88 -51.86 51.07
N LEU A 6 44.95 -50.90 50.86
CA LEU A 6 43.65 -51.17 50.23
C LEU A 6 43.16 -49.91 49.48
N HIS A 7 42.79 -50.08 48.22
CA HIS A 7 42.20 -49.07 47.33
C HIS A 7 40.67 -49.16 47.37
N LEU A 8 39.99 -48.02 47.32
CA LEU A 8 38.67 -47.90 46.70
C LEU A 8 38.70 -46.66 45.80
N LEU A 9 38.42 -46.89 44.52
CA LEU A 9 38.48 -45.93 43.42
C LEU A 9 37.13 -45.19 43.34
N PHE A 10 37.12 -43.86 43.38
CA PHE A 10 36.04 -43.04 42.82
C PHE A 10 36.68 -42.15 41.75
N LEU A 11 36.33 -42.40 40.48
CA LEU A 11 36.57 -41.47 39.39
C LEU A 11 35.57 -40.32 39.53
N LEU A 12 36.05 -39.12 39.88
CA LEU A 12 35.34 -37.88 39.57
C LEU A 12 35.75 -37.47 38.15
N ALA A 13 34.84 -37.58 37.19
CA ALA A 13 34.97 -36.84 35.93
C ALA A 13 34.66 -35.37 36.25
N ALA A 14 35.67 -34.51 36.18
CA ALA A 14 35.49 -33.06 36.25
C ALA A 14 34.86 -32.61 34.92
N PHE A 15 33.57 -32.26 34.95
CA PHE A 15 32.99 -31.42 33.90
C PHE A 15 33.54 -30.01 34.11
N VAL A 16 34.37 -29.56 33.17
CA VAL A 16 34.73 -28.14 33.03
C VAL A 16 33.52 -27.47 32.39
N VAL A 17 32.74 -26.73 33.18
CA VAL A 17 31.72 -25.81 32.64
C VAL A 17 32.46 -24.55 32.20
N GLN A 18 32.36 -24.19 30.92
CA GLN A 18 32.96 -22.98 30.39
C GLN A 18 32.00 -21.82 30.68
N ALA A 19 32.42 -20.80 31.43
CA ALA A 19 31.51 -19.72 31.83
C ALA A 19 30.97 -18.95 30.61
N GLN A 20 29.66 -18.68 30.58
CA GLN A 20 29.02 -17.76 29.64
C GLN A 20 29.76 -16.42 29.62
N THR A 21 30.19 -15.97 28.44
CA THR A 21 30.77 -14.63 28.28
C THR A 21 29.68 -13.64 27.89
N VAL A 22 29.60 -12.54 28.66
CA VAL A 22 28.71 -11.41 28.37
C VAL A 22 29.57 -10.16 28.38
N SER A 23 29.59 -9.47 27.25
CA SER A 23 30.28 -8.20 27.08
C SER A 23 29.24 -7.13 26.82
N VAL A 24 29.15 -6.16 27.74
CA VAL A 24 28.23 -5.03 27.65
C VAL A 24 29.05 -3.78 27.42
N TYR A 25 28.67 -2.98 26.44
CA TYR A 25 29.28 -1.68 26.20
C TYR A 25 28.48 -0.58 26.89
N ASP A 26 29.11 0.16 27.79
CA ASP A 26 28.48 1.23 28.55
C ASP A 26 28.98 2.61 28.10
N PHE A 27 28.16 3.31 27.31
CA PHE A 27 28.44 4.66 26.83
C PHE A 27 28.48 5.71 27.95
N ASN A 28 27.90 5.44 29.13
CA ASN A 28 27.93 6.37 30.27
C ASN A 28 29.36 6.63 30.78
N THR A 29 30.28 5.71 30.48
CA THR A 29 31.70 5.83 30.82
C THR A 29 32.46 6.83 29.95
N LEU A 30 31.89 7.23 28.80
CA LEU A 30 32.53 8.14 27.85
C LEU A 30 32.17 9.62 28.10
N PRO A 31 33.07 10.58 27.81
CA PRO A 31 32.74 12.00 27.83
C PRO A 31 31.76 12.40 26.72
N ASP A 32 30.93 13.40 27.00
CA ASP A 32 30.00 13.97 26.01
C ASP A 32 30.77 14.55 24.82
N GLY A 33 30.16 14.50 23.62
CA GLY A 33 30.75 15.04 22.39
C GLY A 33 31.15 13.97 21.38
N ASN A 34 32.12 14.26 20.51
CA ASN A 34 32.43 13.44 19.34
C ASN A 34 32.89 12.02 19.70
N LEU A 35 32.26 10.99 19.14
CA LEU A 35 32.60 9.58 19.36
C LEU A 35 33.97 9.19 18.77
N ASN A 36 34.41 9.82 17.68
CA ASN A 36 35.60 9.39 16.94
C ASN A 36 36.88 9.43 17.80
N ASN A 37 37.64 8.33 17.76
CA ASN A 37 38.83 8.06 18.57
C ASN A 37 38.57 7.97 20.09
N GLN A 38 37.31 7.91 20.53
CA GLN A 38 36.99 7.56 21.90
C GLN A 38 36.88 6.05 22.03
N ASP A 39 37.65 5.50 22.97
CA ASP A 39 37.54 4.09 23.37
C ASP A 39 37.50 3.09 22.19
N GLY A 40 38.37 3.27 21.20
CA GLY A 40 38.46 2.35 20.05
C GLY A 40 37.36 2.50 18.99
N TRP A 41 36.46 3.48 19.13
CA TRP A 41 35.54 3.85 18.06
C TRP A 41 36.23 4.66 16.96
N LYS A 42 36.06 4.26 15.70
CA LYS A 42 36.44 5.01 14.51
C LYS A 42 35.19 5.43 13.77
N THR A 43 35.09 6.70 13.35
CA THR A 43 33.95 7.16 12.54
C THR A 43 34.40 7.71 11.18
N ILE A 44 33.70 7.31 10.12
CA ILE A 44 34.02 7.67 8.74
C ILE A 44 32.78 8.19 8.02
N GLN A 45 32.97 9.29 7.29
CA GLN A 45 31.99 9.94 6.43
C GLN A 45 31.85 9.21 5.10
N GLN A 46 30.62 9.02 4.64
CA GLN A 46 30.34 8.09 3.54
C GLN A 46 29.77 8.71 2.25
N THR A 47 28.99 9.80 2.31
CA THR A 47 28.20 10.23 1.13
C THR A 47 28.45 11.67 0.63
N ALA A 48 28.76 12.66 1.48
CA ALA A 48 29.09 14.04 1.03
C ALA A 48 29.85 14.85 2.09
N SER A 49 30.74 15.77 1.70
CA SER A 49 31.50 16.69 2.57
C SER A 49 30.59 17.54 3.47
N GLY A 50 30.89 17.62 4.79
CA GLY A 50 30.07 18.36 5.77
C GLY A 50 29.26 17.52 6.77
N SER A 51 29.31 16.19 6.73
CA SER A 51 28.67 15.32 7.74
C SER A 51 29.30 15.54 9.12
N PRO A 52 28.53 15.92 10.16
CA PRO A 52 29.05 15.98 11.52
C PRO A 52 29.42 14.59 12.03
N ASP A 53 30.14 14.56 13.14
CA ASP A 53 30.49 13.31 13.82
C ASP A 53 29.29 12.76 14.59
N PHE A 54 29.37 11.48 14.94
CA PHE A 54 28.50 10.93 15.98
C PHE A 54 28.82 11.61 17.31
N VAL A 55 27.79 11.91 18.09
CA VAL A 55 27.90 12.57 19.39
C VAL A 55 27.36 11.69 20.50
N ILE A 56 28.08 11.64 21.61
CA ILE A 56 27.67 10.97 22.85
C ILE A 56 26.93 11.99 23.71
N GLY A 57 25.75 11.61 24.22
CA GLY A 57 24.97 12.46 25.13
C GLY A 57 23.67 11.78 25.56
N TYR A 58 22.79 12.52 26.24
CA TYR A 58 21.46 12.01 26.66
C TYR A 58 20.37 12.29 25.60
N THR A 59 20.61 13.28 24.74
CA THR A 59 19.69 13.69 23.69
C THR A 59 20.43 14.39 22.56
N ALA A 60 19.92 14.26 21.34
CA ALA A 60 20.29 15.09 20.20
C ALA A 60 19.07 15.26 19.27
N ASP A 61 18.90 16.45 18.69
CA ASP A 61 17.79 16.80 17.79
C ASP A 61 16.39 16.36 18.27
N GLY A 62 16.12 16.45 19.57
CA GLY A 62 14.84 16.08 20.16
C GLY A 62 14.63 14.57 20.38
N VAL A 63 15.58 13.73 19.96
CA VAL A 63 15.61 12.30 20.29
C VAL A 63 16.26 12.15 21.66
N VAL A 64 15.62 11.43 22.58
CA VAL A 64 16.12 11.15 23.93
C VAL A 64 16.38 9.65 24.05
N SER A 65 17.43 9.24 24.76
CA SER A 65 17.69 7.82 25.02
C SER A 65 16.52 7.16 25.76
N PRO A 66 16.21 5.89 25.49
CA PRO A 66 14.98 5.25 25.98
C PRO A 66 15.02 4.97 27.49
N ASP A 67 16.21 4.88 28.10
CA ASP A 67 16.43 4.55 29.51
C ASP A 67 17.05 5.69 30.33
N GLY A 68 17.20 6.88 29.73
CA GLY A 68 17.80 8.05 30.36
C GLY A 68 19.32 7.95 30.54
N SER A 69 19.98 6.99 29.89
CA SER A 69 21.43 6.84 29.87
C SER A 69 22.06 7.60 28.69
N LYS A 70 23.39 7.63 28.58
CA LYS A 70 24.05 8.21 27.39
C LYS A 70 23.93 7.25 26.21
N ALA A 71 23.51 7.77 25.07
CA ALA A 71 23.50 7.08 23.79
C ALA A 71 24.41 7.81 22.78
N VAL A 72 24.61 7.17 21.63
CA VAL A 72 25.31 7.77 20.48
C VAL A 72 24.28 8.23 19.45
N PHE A 73 24.38 9.49 19.04
CA PHE A 73 23.48 10.12 18.08
C PHE A 73 24.23 10.60 16.84
N TYR A 74 23.56 10.57 15.70
CA TYR A 74 23.97 11.28 14.49
C TYR A 74 23.08 12.52 14.30
N PRO A 75 23.52 13.72 14.70
CA PRO A 75 22.64 14.88 14.87
C PRO A 75 22.46 15.70 13.58
N PHE A 76 22.14 15.04 12.46
CA PHE A 76 22.05 15.76 11.19
C PHE A 76 21.08 15.13 10.17
N GLY A 77 20.26 16.00 9.57
CA GLY A 77 19.30 15.65 8.53
C GLY A 77 19.61 16.30 7.19
N GLY A 78 19.47 15.54 6.10
CA GLY A 78 19.61 16.04 4.73
C GLY A 78 19.88 14.93 3.71
N PRO A 79 19.44 15.08 2.44
CA PRO A 79 19.77 14.11 1.40
C PRO A 79 21.28 14.09 1.13
N GLY A 80 21.85 12.89 0.97
CA GLY A 80 23.25 12.73 0.56
C GLY A 80 24.30 12.83 1.67
N VAL A 81 23.93 12.83 2.95
CA VAL A 81 24.86 12.78 4.10
C VAL A 81 24.72 11.48 4.90
N GLY A 82 25.82 10.99 5.44
CA GLY A 82 25.84 9.77 6.23
C GLY A 82 27.22 9.47 6.80
N ARG A 83 27.23 8.77 7.93
CA ARG A 83 28.43 8.43 8.68
C ARG A 83 28.30 7.05 9.30
N THR A 84 29.42 6.34 9.35
CA THR A 84 29.52 5.04 10.01
C THR A 84 30.42 5.15 11.23
N ALA A 85 30.03 4.52 12.34
CA ALA A 85 30.85 4.27 13.51
C ALA A 85 31.21 2.78 13.55
N THR A 86 32.48 2.46 13.69
CA THR A 86 33.00 1.10 13.76
C THR A 86 33.77 0.91 15.05
N ARG A 87 33.62 -0.26 15.68
CA ARG A 87 34.40 -0.66 16.85
C ARG A 87 34.82 -2.12 16.74
N LYS A 88 36.12 -2.37 16.86
CA LYS A 88 36.69 -3.71 16.95
C LYS A 88 36.73 -4.22 18.39
N SER A 89 36.78 -5.54 18.52
CA SER A 89 36.96 -6.25 19.79
C SER A 89 38.25 -5.79 20.47
N SER A 90 38.18 -5.51 21.77
CA SER A 90 39.32 -5.07 22.57
C SER A 90 39.17 -5.56 24.02
N PRO A 91 40.23 -5.56 24.86
CA PRO A 91 40.15 -6.11 26.22
C PRO A 91 39.08 -5.49 27.14
N ASN A 92 38.58 -4.30 26.81
CA ASN A 92 37.51 -3.62 27.56
C ASN A 92 36.10 -3.77 26.96
N PHE A 93 35.99 -4.42 25.80
CA PHE A 93 34.75 -4.85 25.18
C PHE A 93 35.06 -6.01 24.26
N GLU A 94 35.28 -7.17 24.87
CA GLU A 94 35.81 -8.36 24.22
C GLU A 94 34.68 -9.22 23.65
N PHE A 95 34.74 -9.52 22.36
CA PHE A 95 33.81 -10.44 21.72
C PHE A 95 34.52 -11.22 20.60
N SER A 96 33.94 -12.36 20.23
CA SER A 96 34.39 -13.19 19.11
C SER A 96 33.19 -13.73 18.34
N PHE A 97 33.31 -13.76 17.02
CA PHE A 97 32.34 -14.39 16.12
C PHE A 97 32.90 -15.66 15.49
N ALA A 98 34.04 -16.16 15.97
CA ALA A 98 34.77 -17.25 15.31
C ALA A 98 34.09 -18.61 15.42
N ASP A 99 33.28 -18.84 16.46
CA ASP A 99 32.59 -20.11 16.68
C ASP A 99 31.41 -19.94 17.65
N GLY A 100 30.55 -20.97 17.70
CA GLY A 100 29.46 -21.11 18.66
C GLY A 100 28.22 -20.28 18.34
N LEU A 101 27.34 -20.18 19.35
CA LEU A 101 26.20 -19.28 19.32
C LEU A 101 26.62 -17.90 19.83
N VAL A 102 26.25 -16.85 19.10
CA VAL A 102 26.47 -15.46 19.48
C VAL A 102 25.17 -14.68 19.38
N GLU A 103 24.80 -14.01 20.48
CA GLU A 103 23.72 -13.05 20.52
C GLU A 103 24.30 -11.63 20.52
N VAL A 104 23.77 -10.76 19.65
CA VAL A 104 24.12 -9.34 19.62
C VAL A 104 22.85 -8.53 19.81
N GLU A 105 22.78 -7.78 20.91
CA GLU A 105 21.69 -6.87 21.22
C GLU A 105 22.12 -5.42 20.99
N VAL A 106 21.19 -4.58 20.50
CA VAL A 106 21.39 -3.14 20.33
C VAL A 106 20.06 -2.40 20.42
N ASP A 107 20.04 -1.24 21.08
CA ASP A 107 18.95 -0.28 20.95
C ASP A 107 19.23 0.62 19.76
N MET A 108 18.26 0.79 18.86
CA MET A 108 18.39 1.63 17.68
C MET A 108 17.22 2.60 17.59
N HIS A 109 17.52 3.86 17.29
CA HIS A 109 16.56 4.85 16.84
C HIS A 109 16.64 4.98 15.33
N LYS A 110 15.54 4.68 14.63
CA LYS A 110 15.46 4.74 13.17
C LYS A 110 15.33 6.18 12.68
N ASN A 111 15.57 6.39 11.38
CA ASN A 111 15.26 7.64 10.71
C ASN A 111 14.70 7.36 9.30
N TRP A 112 14.26 8.43 8.63
CA TRP A 112 13.62 8.35 7.31
C TRP A 112 14.51 7.74 6.20
N TRP A 113 15.81 8.00 6.20
CA TRP A 113 16.72 7.61 5.12
C TRP A 113 17.36 6.24 5.35
N GLY A 114 17.52 5.85 6.61
CA GLY A 114 17.93 4.52 7.03
C GLY A 114 19.05 4.53 8.06
N VAL A 115 18.92 3.60 9.00
CA VAL A 115 19.96 3.25 9.96
C VAL A 115 20.37 1.80 9.76
N PHE A 116 21.64 1.53 10.03
CA PHE A 116 22.22 0.21 9.88
C PHE A 116 22.94 -0.15 11.17
N PHE A 117 22.84 -1.41 11.56
CA PHE A 117 23.67 -1.99 12.60
C PHE A 117 24.11 -3.36 12.14
N GLY A 118 25.37 -3.72 12.40
CA GLY A 118 25.83 -5.03 12.01
C GLY A 118 27.15 -5.43 12.64
N VAL A 119 27.56 -6.64 12.28
CA VAL A 119 28.85 -7.25 12.64
C VAL A 119 29.58 -7.62 11.37
N GLY A 120 30.91 -7.60 11.39
CA GLY A 120 31.64 -7.96 10.19
C GLY A 120 33.16 -7.88 10.28
N TYR A 121 33.73 -8.09 9.10
CA TYR A 121 35.14 -8.07 8.76
C TYR A 121 35.47 -6.77 8.03
N ASP A 122 36.54 -6.13 8.50
CA ASP A 122 37.25 -5.01 7.88
C ASP A 122 38.32 -5.59 6.95
N ALA A 123 38.05 -5.54 5.64
CA ALA A 123 38.80 -6.31 4.65
C ALA A 123 40.17 -5.70 4.32
N ASP A 124 40.29 -4.38 4.35
CA ASP A 124 41.50 -3.65 4.01
C ASP A 124 42.31 -3.21 5.25
N GLY A 125 41.75 -3.40 6.45
CA GLY A 125 42.41 -3.14 7.72
C GLY A 125 42.48 -1.67 8.08
N ASP A 126 41.66 -0.83 7.45
CA ASP A 126 41.65 0.59 7.74
C ASP A 126 40.99 0.88 9.10
N GLY A 127 40.20 -0.03 9.66
CA GLY A 127 39.43 0.13 10.90
C GLY A 127 37.97 0.52 10.68
N HIS A 128 37.49 0.45 9.45
CA HIS A 128 36.14 0.72 9.01
C HIS A 128 35.43 -0.58 8.65
N ILE A 129 34.14 -0.67 8.96
CA ILE A 129 33.29 -1.78 8.53
C ILE A 129 32.01 -1.17 7.98
N ALA A 130 31.81 -1.24 6.66
CA ALA A 130 30.60 -0.75 6.00
C ALA A 130 30.08 -1.67 4.88
N PRO A 131 29.61 -2.89 5.21
CA PRO A 131 29.14 -3.88 4.23
C PRO A 131 28.12 -3.28 3.27
N GLY A 132 28.28 -3.51 1.97
CA GLY A 132 27.25 -3.23 0.96
C GLY A 132 27.01 -1.75 0.68
N LEU A 133 27.94 -0.86 1.08
CA LEU A 133 28.03 0.49 0.52
C LEU A 133 29.06 0.47 -0.63
N PRO A 134 28.87 1.27 -1.70
CA PRO A 134 29.79 1.29 -2.85
C PRO A 134 31.25 1.63 -2.51
N THR A 135 31.46 2.27 -1.37
CA THR A 135 32.75 2.69 -0.83
C THR A 135 33.57 1.55 -0.24
N GLU A 136 32.92 0.52 0.33
CA GLU A 136 33.58 -0.63 0.98
C GLU A 136 32.94 -1.97 0.52
N PRO A 137 33.11 -2.39 -0.75
CA PRO A 137 32.40 -3.55 -1.30
C PRO A 137 32.85 -4.91 -0.71
N ASN A 138 34.06 -4.94 -0.16
CA ASN A 138 34.71 -6.15 0.36
C ASN A 138 34.57 -6.32 1.87
N ASP A 139 34.29 -5.23 2.58
CA ASP A 139 33.88 -5.30 3.98
C ASP A 139 32.60 -6.10 4.09
N GLY A 140 32.46 -6.81 5.21
CA GLY A 140 31.12 -7.20 5.59
C GLY A 140 30.96 -8.36 6.54
N GLY A 141 29.70 -8.76 6.61
CA GLY A 141 29.13 -9.68 7.57
C GLY A 141 27.62 -9.50 7.51
N ILE A 142 26.94 -9.51 8.65
CA ILE A 142 25.48 -9.36 8.71
C ILE A 142 25.13 -7.94 9.12
N ARG A 143 24.14 -7.34 8.46
CA ARG A 143 23.60 -6.04 8.86
C ARG A 143 22.08 -6.00 8.89
N LEU A 144 21.54 -5.35 9.90
CA LEU A 144 20.18 -4.83 9.96
C LEU A 144 20.14 -3.50 9.22
N PHE A 145 19.11 -3.29 8.41
CA PHE A 145 18.75 -2.01 7.82
C PHE A 145 17.30 -1.69 8.17
N CYS A 146 17.08 -0.53 8.78
CA CYS A 146 15.77 -0.12 9.27
C CYS A 146 15.49 1.32 8.85
N ARG A 147 14.28 1.58 8.32
CA ARG A 147 13.80 2.91 7.94
C ARG A 147 12.47 3.25 8.59
N ASP A 148 12.30 4.53 8.87
CA ASP A 148 11.07 5.13 9.38
C ASP A 148 10.29 5.82 8.23
N VAL A 149 9.77 5.02 7.30
CA VAL A 149 8.92 5.45 6.18
C VAL A 149 7.67 4.57 6.14
N PRO A 150 6.46 5.06 5.86
CA PRO A 150 5.29 4.18 5.69
C PRO A 150 5.18 3.64 4.25
N PRO A 151 5.09 2.31 4.02
CA PRO A 151 5.27 1.22 4.98
C PRO A 151 6.75 1.01 5.34
N ALA A 152 7.01 0.62 6.60
CA ALA A 152 8.38 0.49 7.12
C ALA A 152 9.20 -0.48 6.26
N LEU A 153 10.36 -0.03 5.79
CA LEU A 153 11.31 -0.85 5.07
C LEU A 153 12.39 -1.33 6.04
N ASN A 154 12.21 -2.54 6.57
CA ASN A 154 13.24 -3.22 7.38
C ASN A 154 13.72 -4.49 6.66
N GLN A 155 15.02 -4.73 6.72
CA GLN A 155 15.64 -5.92 6.15
C GLN A 155 16.89 -6.34 6.90
N VAL A 156 17.16 -7.64 6.89
CA VAL A 156 18.47 -8.21 7.19
C VAL A 156 19.20 -8.39 5.88
N VAL A 157 20.46 -7.96 5.81
CA VAL A 157 21.35 -8.23 4.67
C VAL A 157 22.41 -9.22 5.12
N LEU A 158 22.46 -10.36 4.42
CA LEU A 158 23.44 -11.42 4.64
C LEU A 158 24.81 -11.06 4.03
N PRO A 159 25.89 -11.78 4.39
CA PRO A 159 27.25 -11.48 3.90
C PRO A 159 27.39 -11.49 2.38
N ASN A 160 26.60 -12.32 1.70
CA ASN A 160 26.56 -12.41 0.24
C ASN A 160 25.72 -11.31 -0.45
N GLY A 161 25.12 -10.39 0.33
CA GLY A 161 24.25 -9.32 -0.17
C GLY A 161 22.77 -9.68 -0.28
N THR A 162 22.35 -10.89 0.09
CA THR A 162 20.93 -11.28 0.10
C THR A 162 20.17 -10.44 1.11
N GLU A 163 19.12 -9.76 0.64
CA GLU A 163 18.23 -8.95 1.48
C GLU A 163 16.98 -9.76 1.85
N ILE A 164 16.67 -9.80 3.15
CA ILE A 164 15.53 -10.51 3.71
C ILE A 164 14.65 -9.48 4.42
N PRO A 165 13.52 -9.07 3.81
CA PRO A 165 12.62 -8.11 4.44
C PRO A 165 11.97 -8.75 5.67
N PHE A 166 11.72 -7.94 6.70
CA PHE A 166 10.96 -8.37 7.87
C PHE A 166 10.00 -7.29 8.35
N THR A 167 8.87 -7.74 8.89
CA THR A 167 7.83 -6.86 9.41
C THR A 167 8.10 -6.57 10.88
N ALA A 168 8.32 -5.31 11.21
CA ALA A 168 8.42 -4.84 12.59
C ALA A 168 7.84 -3.42 12.68
N ASN A 169 6.59 -3.31 13.15
CA ASN A 169 5.87 -2.05 13.33
C ASN A 169 6.35 -1.34 14.60
N ASN A 170 7.43 -0.56 14.48
CA ASN A 170 8.03 0.07 15.65
C ASN A 170 8.39 1.53 15.32
N ASP A 171 7.64 2.46 15.91
CA ASP A 171 7.95 3.90 15.89
C ASP A 171 9.01 4.21 16.97
N GLY A 172 10.04 4.98 16.63
CA GLY A 172 11.09 5.41 17.57
C GLY A 172 12.13 4.34 17.92
N TRP A 173 12.51 4.26 19.20
CA TRP A 173 13.52 3.32 19.69
C TRP A 173 13.05 1.87 19.63
N THR A 174 13.92 0.97 19.18
CA THR A 174 13.66 -0.47 19.17
C THR A 174 14.91 -1.21 19.62
N ARG A 175 14.76 -2.19 20.51
CA ARG A 175 15.85 -3.13 20.79
C ARG A 175 15.83 -4.26 19.78
N TYR A 176 16.95 -4.55 19.13
CA TYR A 176 17.11 -5.72 18.26
C TYR A 176 18.03 -6.74 18.92
N LYS A 177 17.80 -8.03 18.63
CA LYS A 177 18.70 -9.13 18.96
C LYS A 177 18.91 -10.03 17.77
N LEU A 178 20.14 -10.04 17.27
CA LEU A 178 20.62 -11.01 16.29
C LEU A 178 21.13 -12.23 17.02
N VAL A 179 20.64 -13.42 16.67
CA VAL A 179 21.10 -14.70 17.22
C VAL A 179 21.74 -15.49 16.08
N MET A 180 23.06 -15.61 16.13
CA MET A 180 23.88 -16.25 15.10
C MET A 180 24.44 -17.55 15.63
N ASP A 181 24.06 -18.68 15.04
CA ASP A 181 24.67 -19.98 15.31
C ASP A 181 25.68 -20.27 14.20
N PHE A 182 26.97 -20.12 14.48
CA PHE A 182 28.05 -20.36 13.52
C PHE A 182 28.34 -21.85 13.29
N THR A 183 27.85 -22.73 14.18
CA THR A 183 28.07 -24.19 14.07
C THR A 183 27.02 -24.87 13.19
N ALA A 184 25.87 -24.24 13.00
CA ALA A 184 24.78 -24.77 12.19
C ALA A 184 25.17 -25.01 10.72
N ASN A 185 24.48 -25.94 10.07
CA ASN A 185 24.65 -26.27 8.64
C ASN A 185 26.09 -26.59 8.22
N GLY A 186 26.86 -27.27 9.09
CA GLY A 186 28.25 -27.63 8.80
C GLY A 186 29.18 -26.42 8.72
N GLY A 187 28.90 -25.35 9.46
CA GLY A 187 29.67 -24.11 9.49
C GLY A 187 29.12 -23.01 8.55
N ALA A 188 28.09 -23.28 7.75
CA ALA A 188 27.44 -22.24 6.95
C ALA A 188 26.57 -21.28 7.79
N GLY A 189 26.28 -21.69 9.03
CA GLY A 189 25.60 -20.91 10.06
C GLY A 189 24.11 -20.63 9.81
N THR A 190 23.44 -20.19 10.87
CA THR A 190 22.05 -19.69 10.83
C THR A 190 21.87 -18.40 11.61
N LEU A 191 20.89 -17.60 11.20
CA LEU A 191 20.50 -16.35 11.83
C LEU A 191 19.03 -16.37 12.25
N ALA A 192 18.76 -15.90 13.46
CA ALA A 192 17.43 -15.49 13.90
C ALA A 192 17.44 -14.03 14.38
N LEU A 193 16.33 -13.32 14.19
CA LEU A 193 16.17 -11.94 14.63
C LEU A 193 14.97 -11.80 15.58
N PHE A 194 15.19 -11.07 16.66
CA PHE A 194 14.15 -10.67 17.61
C PHE A 194 14.16 -9.16 17.79
N TYR A 195 13.03 -8.58 18.19
CA TYR A 195 12.92 -7.15 18.46
C TYR A 195 12.01 -6.84 19.65
N LYS A 196 12.20 -5.65 20.24
CA LYS A 196 11.34 -5.04 21.27
C LYS A 196 10.97 -3.61 20.88
N PRO A 197 9.72 -3.34 20.49
CA PRO A 197 9.25 -1.98 20.23
C PRO A 197 9.42 -1.11 21.49
N GLY A 198 9.89 0.14 21.34
CA GLY A 198 10.16 1.05 22.47
C GLY A 198 11.36 0.67 23.34
N ALA A 199 12.18 -0.31 22.93
CA ALA A 199 13.31 -0.86 23.70
C ALA A 199 12.93 -1.48 25.06
N VAL A 200 11.65 -1.78 25.29
CA VAL A 200 11.13 -2.33 26.55
C VAL A 200 10.22 -3.54 26.28
N GLY A 201 9.88 -4.30 27.33
CA GLY A 201 8.97 -5.45 27.23
C GLY A 201 9.65 -6.75 26.82
N GLU A 202 8.89 -7.65 26.19
CA GLU A 202 9.31 -9.02 25.85
C GLU A 202 9.80 -9.13 24.41
N TRP A 203 10.62 -10.15 24.12
CA TRP A 203 11.15 -10.37 22.77
C TRP A 203 10.06 -10.84 21.81
N MET A 204 9.93 -10.16 20.67
CA MET A 204 9.11 -10.59 19.53
C MET A 204 10.01 -11.18 18.44
N PRO A 205 9.64 -12.30 17.80
CA PRO A 205 10.41 -12.83 16.69
C PRO A 205 10.09 -12.07 15.41
N ALA A 206 11.11 -11.72 14.63
CA ALA A 206 10.90 -11.39 13.22
C ALA A 206 10.69 -12.72 12.47
N SER A 207 9.42 -13.07 12.20
CA SER A 207 9.01 -14.38 11.68
C SER A 207 9.73 -14.77 10.38
N GLU A 208 10.05 -13.78 9.57
CA GLU A 208 10.73 -13.88 8.28
C GLU A 208 12.23 -14.21 8.43
N VAL A 209 12.79 -14.01 9.62
CA VAL A 209 14.21 -14.22 9.93
C VAL A 209 14.33 -15.14 11.14
N GLN A 210 13.93 -16.40 10.98
CA GLN A 210 14.12 -17.46 11.98
C GLN A 210 14.85 -18.65 11.36
N GLY A 211 16.09 -18.90 11.79
CA GLY A 211 16.90 -20.02 11.29
C GLY A 211 17.36 -19.87 9.83
N VAL A 212 17.42 -18.64 9.32
CA VAL A 212 17.86 -18.33 7.96
C VAL A 212 19.32 -18.75 7.80
N SER A 213 19.65 -19.49 6.74
CA SER A 213 21.05 -19.82 6.45
C SER A 213 21.85 -18.56 6.13
N MET A 214 22.97 -18.36 6.83
CA MET A 214 23.86 -17.21 6.60
C MET A 214 24.75 -17.38 5.36
N GLN A 215 24.79 -18.59 4.79
CA GLN A 215 25.62 -18.97 3.65
C GLN A 215 27.12 -18.68 3.85
N LEU A 216 27.61 -18.86 5.07
CA LEU A 216 29.03 -18.70 5.36
C LEU A 216 29.86 -19.76 4.63
N THR A 217 31.09 -19.39 4.29
CA THR A 217 32.09 -20.27 3.68
C THR A 217 33.31 -20.34 4.60
N PRO A 218 33.33 -21.28 5.56
CA PRO A 218 34.44 -21.39 6.52
C PRO A 218 35.80 -21.46 5.83
N GLY A 219 36.72 -20.57 6.22
CA GLY A 219 38.07 -20.50 5.68
C GLY A 219 38.23 -19.77 4.35
N SER A 220 37.19 -19.09 3.82
CA SER A 220 37.34 -18.22 2.64
C SER A 220 38.26 -17.03 2.90
N GLY A 221 38.42 -16.61 4.16
CA GLY A 221 39.22 -15.46 4.54
C GLY A 221 38.64 -14.11 4.12
N ASP A 222 37.38 -14.08 3.68
CA ASP A 222 36.65 -12.88 3.27
C ASP A 222 35.42 -12.62 4.17
N LYS A 223 34.53 -11.70 3.76
CA LYS A 223 33.30 -11.38 4.51
C LYS A 223 32.37 -12.58 4.76
N ASN A 224 32.52 -13.70 4.06
CA ASN A 224 31.76 -14.93 4.29
C ASN A 224 32.43 -15.88 5.29
N ASP A 225 33.58 -15.52 5.86
CA ASP A 225 34.29 -16.28 6.89
C ASP A 225 34.17 -15.56 8.24
N ASN A 226 33.28 -16.06 9.10
CA ASN A 226 33.02 -15.49 10.42
C ASN A 226 34.25 -15.47 11.34
N THR A 227 35.27 -16.30 11.07
CA THR A 227 36.54 -16.25 11.83
C THR A 227 37.35 -14.99 11.59
N LYS A 228 36.98 -14.19 10.58
CA LYS A 228 37.56 -12.88 10.29
C LYS A 228 36.76 -11.72 10.87
N TRP A 229 35.53 -11.98 11.34
CA TRP A 229 34.68 -10.91 11.86
C TRP A 229 35.19 -10.50 13.25
N ASP A 230 35.63 -9.26 13.37
CA ASP A 230 36.29 -8.72 14.55
C ASP A 230 35.67 -7.42 15.06
N GLY A 231 34.60 -6.94 14.43
CA GLY A 231 33.99 -5.67 14.78
C GLY A 231 32.48 -5.60 14.60
N ILE A 232 31.95 -4.53 15.19
CA ILE A 232 30.57 -4.08 15.06
C ILE A 232 30.55 -2.70 14.43
N PHE A 233 29.45 -2.35 13.79
CA PHE A 233 29.28 -1.03 13.21
C PHE A 233 27.84 -0.52 13.27
N PHE A 234 27.72 0.80 13.23
CA PHE A 234 26.46 1.51 13.08
C PHE A 234 26.58 2.57 11.99
N HIS A 235 25.59 2.68 11.12
CA HIS A 235 25.54 3.72 10.08
C HIS A 235 24.22 4.46 10.14
N SER A 236 24.25 5.77 9.91
CA SER A 236 23.05 6.61 9.80
C SER A 236 23.10 7.42 8.52
N GLN A 237 22.02 7.40 7.74
CA GLN A 237 21.82 8.23 6.55
C GLN A 237 20.84 9.35 6.86
N GLY A 238 21.11 10.56 6.37
CA GLY A 238 20.16 11.65 6.12
C GLY A 238 19.19 12.12 7.23
N GLY A 239 19.33 11.68 8.47
CA GLY A 239 18.47 12.06 9.60
C GLY A 239 19.01 11.57 10.94
N THR A 240 18.35 11.95 12.03
CA THR A 240 18.78 11.63 13.40
C THR A 240 18.59 10.15 13.73
N GLY A 241 19.61 9.35 13.43
CA GLY A 241 19.75 7.97 13.89
C GLY A 241 20.53 7.92 15.20
N ALA A 242 20.24 6.94 16.05
CA ALA A 242 20.94 6.75 17.31
C ALA A 242 21.07 5.27 17.68
N PHE A 243 22.04 4.95 18.53
CA PHE A 243 22.19 3.62 19.11
C PHE A 243 22.68 3.64 20.56
N ASP A 244 22.31 2.60 21.29
CA ASP A 244 22.65 2.43 22.71
C ASP A 244 22.65 0.93 23.11
N ASN A 245 23.05 0.62 24.34
CA ASN A 245 22.89 -0.67 25.00
C ASN A 245 23.40 -1.87 24.18
N ILE A 246 24.61 -1.73 23.62
CA ILE A 246 25.22 -2.81 22.86
C ILE A 246 25.66 -3.92 23.82
N LEU A 247 25.18 -5.12 23.56
CA LEU A 247 25.56 -6.32 24.30
C LEU A 247 25.91 -7.43 23.33
N VAL A 248 27.04 -8.08 23.55
CA VAL A 248 27.43 -9.32 22.86
C VAL A 248 27.52 -10.43 23.89
N ARG A 249 26.81 -11.52 23.65
CA ARG A 249 26.76 -12.69 24.54
C ARG A 249 27.10 -13.93 23.73
N GLN A 250 27.96 -14.78 24.28
CA GLN A 250 28.15 -16.14 23.79
C GLN A 250 27.57 -17.09 24.84
N PRO A 251 26.33 -17.56 24.64
CA PRO A 251 25.69 -18.44 25.61
C PRO A 251 26.45 -19.78 25.64
N ASP A 252 26.71 -20.31 26.84
CA ASP A 252 27.12 -21.70 27.00
C ASP A 252 25.87 -22.58 26.80
N LEU A 253 25.52 -22.82 25.54
CA LEU A 253 24.44 -23.73 25.23
C LEU A 253 24.96 -25.17 25.33
N SER A 254 24.43 -25.94 26.27
CA SER A 254 24.65 -27.38 26.34
C SER A 254 23.94 -28.18 25.24
N GLY A 255 23.48 -27.53 24.16
CA GLY A 255 22.73 -28.13 23.04
C GLY A 255 22.56 -27.19 21.85
N LEU A 256 22.10 -27.73 20.72
CA LEU A 256 21.83 -27.03 19.47
C LEU A 256 20.78 -25.93 19.65
N TYR A 257 20.97 -24.79 18.98
CA TYR A 257 20.01 -23.71 19.01
C TYR A 257 18.65 -24.15 18.41
N GLN A 258 17.57 -23.63 19.00
CA GLN A 258 16.22 -23.76 18.45
C GLN A 258 15.40 -22.49 18.72
N PHE A 259 14.44 -22.26 17.85
CA PHE A 259 13.44 -21.21 17.95
C PHE A 259 12.01 -21.78 17.88
N ILE A 260 11.04 -20.97 18.32
CA ILE A 260 9.60 -21.23 18.22
C ILE A 260 9.03 -20.36 17.11
N ASN A 261 8.29 -20.98 16.19
CA ASN A 261 7.38 -20.28 15.28
C ASN A 261 5.97 -20.33 15.87
N PHE A 262 5.39 -19.19 16.25
CA PHE A 262 4.04 -19.09 16.79
C PHE A 262 3.18 -18.19 15.89
N PRO A 263 2.31 -18.74 15.04
CA PRO A 263 1.44 -17.95 14.16
C PRO A 263 0.54 -17.00 14.94
N ALA A 264 0.36 -15.78 14.42
CA ALA A 264 -0.53 -14.78 15.00
C ALA A 264 -1.94 -15.34 15.19
N ILE A 265 -2.55 -15.04 16.33
CA ILE A 265 -3.89 -15.51 16.67
C ILE A 265 -4.87 -14.42 16.25
N SER A 266 -5.82 -14.73 15.35
CA SER A 266 -6.88 -13.77 15.01
C SER A 266 -7.77 -13.51 16.22
N ASN A 267 -8.38 -12.33 16.28
CA ASN A 267 -9.37 -12.00 17.30
C ASN A 267 -10.51 -13.04 17.38
N LYS A 268 -11.16 -13.09 18.53
CA LYS A 268 -12.21 -14.08 18.83
C LYS A 268 -13.39 -13.39 19.52
N LEU A 269 -14.59 -13.90 19.31
CA LEU A 269 -15.73 -13.51 20.12
C LEU A 269 -15.64 -14.15 21.51
N THR A 270 -16.26 -13.52 22.52
CA THR A 270 -16.43 -14.10 23.86
C THR A 270 -17.10 -15.48 23.85
N THR A 271 -17.85 -15.79 22.79
CA THR A 271 -18.59 -17.04 22.57
C THR A 271 -17.82 -18.08 21.74
N ALA A 272 -16.57 -17.79 21.32
CA ALA A 272 -15.81 -18.71 20.50
C ALA A 272 -15.55 -20.04 21.23
N ASN A 273 -15.73 -21.14 20.51
CA ASN A 273 -15.39 -22.48 21.02
C ASN A 273 -13.89 -22.58 21.32
N PRO A 274 -13.47 -23.48 22.23
CA PRO A 274 -12.06 -23.79 22.43
C PRO A 274 -11.35 -24.12 21.12
N PHE A 275 -10.11 -23.66 20.98
CA PHE A 275 -9.32 -23.82 19.77
C PHE A 275 -7.87 -24.22 20.08
N GLU A 276 -7.23 -24.87 19.12
CA GLU A 276 -5.85 -25.31 19.24
C GLU A 276 -4.86 -24.21 18.85
N LEU A 277 -3.73 -24.18 19.54
CA LEU A 277 -2.57 -23.35 19.22
C LEU A 277 -1.55 -24.17 18.43
N GLU A 278 -0.99 -23.56 17.39
CA GLU A 278 -0.15 -24.23 16.39
C GLU A 278 1.31 -23.74 16.39
N ALA A 279 1.83 -23.31 17.54
CA ALA A 279 3.26 -23.04 17.67
C ALA A 279 4.08 -24.31 17.48
N THR A 280 5.20 -24.17 16.78
CA THR A 280 6.14 -25.25 16.47
C THR A 280 7.55 -24.85 16.90
N ALA A 281 8.32 -25.80 17.42
CA ALA A 281 9.74 -25.61 17.65
C ALA A 281 10.52 -26.17 16.45
N SER A 282 11.54 -25.44 16.01
CA SER A 282 12.47 -25.88 14.95
C SER A 282 13.18 -27.20 15.24
N SER A 283 13.31 -27.58 16.51
CA SER A 283 13.83 -28.89 16.95
C SER A 283 12.85 -30.05 16.75
N GLY A 284 11.57 -29.76 16.47
CA GLY A 284 10.47 -30.72 16.53
C GLY A 284 10.01 -31.09 17.95
N LEU A 285 10.60 -30.49 18.99
CA LEU A 285 10.18 -30.71 20.37
C LEU A 285 8.79 -30.09 20.63
N PRO A 286 7.97 -30.71 21.50
CA PRO A 286 6.67 -30.14 21.87
C PRO A 286 6.81 -28.76 22.52
N VAL A 287 6.00 -27.82 22.05
CA VAL A 287 5.85 -26.49 22.64
C VAL A 287 4.86 -26.54 23.79
N GLN A 288 5.18 -25.86 24.89
CA GLN A 288 4.32 -25.70 26.06
C GLN A 288 3.68 -24.31 26.03
N TYR A 289 2.43 -24.20 26.48
CA TYR A 289 1.73 -22.92 26.50
C TYR A 289 1.31 -22.51 27.90
N SER A 290 1.28 -21.20 28.13
CA SER A 290 0.74 -20.60 29.35
C SER A 290 0.04 -19.28 29.03
N ILE A 291 -1.07 -18.99 29.71
CA ILE A 291 -1.71 -17.68 29.65
C ILE A 291 -0.92 -16.70 30.52
N VAL A 292 -0.44 -15.62 29.93
CA VAL A 292 0.26 -14.54 30.63
C VAL A 292 -0.75 -13.53 31.17
N GLU A 293 -1.75 -13.20 30.36
CA GLU A 293 -2.75 -12.18 30.65
C GLU A 293 -4.06 -12.52 29.92
N GLY A 294 -5.17 -12.08 30.48
CA GLY A 294 -6.47 -12.03 29.79
C GLY A 294 -7.45 -13.14 30.11
N PRO A 295 -8.68 -13.05 29.55
CA PRO A 295 -9.81 -13.92 29.86
C PRO A 295 -9.74 -15.29 29.15
N ALA A 296 -8.69 -16.06 29.44
CA ALA A 296 -8.47 -17.38 28.85
C ALA A 296 -7.88 -18.39 29.84
N THR A 297 -8.11 -19.67 29.55
CA THR A 297 -7.47 -20.83 30.21
C THR A 297 -6.86 -21.73 29.15
N ILE A 298 -5.89 -22.56 29.53
CA ILE A 298 -5.20 -23.44 28.59
C ILE A 298 -4.98 -24.84 29.17
N SER A 299 -5.21 -25.86 28.35
CA SER A 299 -4.93 -27.26 28.68
C SER A 299 -4.25 -27.93 27.49
N GLY A 300 -2.98 -28.31 27.64
CA GLY A 300 -2.16 -28.74 26.51
C GLY A 300 -1.97 -27.59 25.51
N ASN A 301 -2.36 -27.81 24.26
CA ASN A 301 -2.41 -26.77 23.22
C ASN A 301 -3.82 -26.21 22.98
N VAL A 302 -4.83 -26.62 23.76
CA VAL A 302 -6.22 -26.14 23.61
C VAL A 302 -6.46 -24.95 24.53
N LEU A 303 -6.71 -23.79 23.94
CA LEU A 303 -7.09 -22.56 24.62
C LEU A 303 -8.62 -22.46 24.70
N SER A 304 -9.14 -22.15 25.90
CA SER A 304 -10.56 -21.91 26.15
C SER A 304 -10.78 -20.52 26.73
N LEU A 305 -11.64 -19.72 26.10
CA LEU A 305 -12.01 -18.38 26.58
C LEU A 305 -12.93 -18.47 27.79
N THR A 306 -12.87 -17.49 28.69
CA THR A 306 -13.71 -17.45 29.91
C THR A 306 -15.05 -16.73 29.71
N GLY A 307 -15.32 -16.23 28.50
CA GLY A 307 -16.54 -15.51 28.15
C GLY A 307 -16.51 -14.00 28.43
N GLN A 308 -15.37 -13.45 28.87
CA GLN A 308 -15.18 -12.01 29.08
C GLN A 308 -14.39 -11.38 27.94
N ALA A 309 -14.65 -10.12 27.62
CA ALA A 309 -13.87 -9.35 26.66
C ALA A 309 -12.50 -8.94 27.24
N GLY A 310 -11.54 -8.70 26.36
CA GLY A 310 -10.22 -8.17 26.72
C GLY A 310 -9.08 -8.80 25.91
N ILE A 311 -7.88 -8.24 26.08
CA ILE A 311 -6.67 -8.75 25.43
C ILE A 311 -6.20 -10.02 26.13
N VAL A 312 -5.97 -11.08 25.36
CA VAL A 312 -5.35 -12.32 25.82
C VAL A 312 -3.91 -12.36 25.33
N LYS A 313 -2.96 -12.58 26.23
CA LYS A 313 -1.54 -12.82 25.92
C LYS A 313 -1.19 -14.27 26.22
N VAL A 314 -0.73 -14.99 25.21
CA VAL A 314 -0.38 -16.40 25.28
C VAL A 314 1.11 -16.55 25.05
N LYS A 315 1.80 -17.22 25.97
CA LYS A 315 3.21 -17.55 25.83
C LYS A 315 3.38 -18.98 25.35
N ALA A 316 4.23 -19.16 24.36
CA ALA A 316 4.76 -20.43 23.88
C ALA A 316 6.21 -20.59 24.36
N SER A 317 6.53 -21.73 24.97
CA SER A 317 7.82 -22.05 25.58
C SER A 317 8.35 -23.41 25.13
N GLN A 318 9.67 -23.52 24.93
CA GLN A 318 10.33 -24.80 24.63
C GLN A 318 11.61 -24.92 25.48
N PRO A 319 11.62 -25.72 26.57
CA PRO A 319 12.74 -25.80 27.50
C PRO A 319 14.02 -26.49 27.00
N GLY A 320 14.05 -27.03 25.79
CA GLY A 320 15.17 -27.84 25.29
C GLY A 320 15.18 -29.27 25.84
N ASN A 321 16.30 -29.95 25.58
CA ASN A 321 16.66 -31.27 26.10
C ASN A 321 18.20 -31.44 26.03
N ASP A 322 18.70 -32.68 26.17
CA ASP A 322 20.14 -32.98 26.10
C ASP A 322 20.79 -32.66 24.73
N VAL A 323 19.97 -32.44 23.68
CA VAL A 323 20.43 -32.17 22.31
C VAL A 323 20.20 -30.72 21.91
N TYR A 324 19.10 -30.10 22.34
CA TYR A 324 18.70 -28.73 21.98
C TYR A 324 18.67 -27.84 23.21
N ALA A 325 19.23 -26.63 23.09
CA ALA A 325 19.10 -25.59 24.11
C ALA A 325 17.64 -25.10 24.25
N PRO A 326 17.25 -24.49 25.38
CA PRO A 326 15.95 -23.82 25.48
C PRO A 326 15.76 -22.77 24.37
N ALA A 327 14.57 -22.74 23.78
CA ALA A 327 14.19 -21.68 22.84
C ALA A 327 13.79 -20.39 23.60
N ASN A 328 13.92 -19.24 22.95
CA ASN A 328 13.31 -18.01 23.44
C ASN A 328 11.78 -18.17 23.47
N ASP A 329 11.16 -17.79 24.59
CA ASP A 329 9.70 -17.74 24.71
C ASP A 329 9.12 -16.72 23.71
N ILE A 330 7.99 -17.07 23.09
CA ILE A 330 7.26 -16.18 22.18
C ILE A 330 5.89 -15.88 22.77
N ILE A 331 5.49 -14.61 22.78
CA ILE A 331 4.16 -14.19 23.22
C ILE A 331 3.37 -13.68 22.02
N ASN A 332 2.21 -14.28 21.78
CA ASN A 332 1.20 -13.74 20.89
C ASN A 332 0.04 -13.16 21.68
N GLU A 333 -0.55 -12.10 21.13
CA GLU A 333 -1.73 -11.48 21.69
C GLU A 333 -2.86 -11.41 20.66
N PHE A 334 -4.09 -11.46 21.15
CA PHE A 334 -5.30 -11.25 20.38
C PHE A 334 -6.40 -10.67 21.27
N GLU A 335 -7.37 -10.01 20.65
CA GLU A 335 -8.51 -9.44 21.35
C GLU A 335 -9.67 -10.44 21.42
N VAL A 336 -10.27 -10.53 22.61
CA VAL A 336 -11.57 -11.17 22.82
C VAL A 336 -12.63 -10.09 22.82
N VAL A 337 -13.48 -10.13 21.80
CA VAL A 337 -14.49 -9.11 21.50
C VAL A 337 -15.84 -9.55 22.08
N ASP A 338 -16.44 -8.72 22.93
CA ASP A 338 -17.85 -8.88 23.30
C ASP A 338 -18.73 -8.30 22.21
N ALA A 339 -19.18 -9.19 21.35
CA ALA A 339 -20.08 -8.96 20.23
C ALA A 339 -21.28 -8.06 20.58
N SER A 340 -21.81 -8.16 21.80
CA SER A 340 -22.98 -7.41 22.26
C SER A 340 -22.70 -5.93 22.51
N ALA A 341 -21.44 -5.54 22.66
CA ALA A 341 -21.02 -4.15 22.85
C ALA A 341 -21.00 -3.34 21.55
N TYR A 342 -21.05 -4.00 20.40
CA TYR A 342 -20.86 -3.36 19.10
C TYR A 342 -22.16 -3.20 18.33
N PHE A 343 -22.24 -2.09 17.60
CA PHE A 343 -23.32 -1.76 16.70
C PHE A 343 -22.72 -1.43 15.34
N ALA A 344 -23.48 -1.67 14.28
CA ALA A 344 -23.07 -1.18 12.98
C ALA A 344 -23.13 0.36 12.97
N SER A 345 -22.10 1.02 12.44
CA SER A 345 -22.26 2.41 11.99
C SER A 345 -23.25 2.43 10.84
N LEU A 346 -24.14 3.43 10.78
CA LEU A 346 -25.16 3.54 9.73
C LEU A 346 -25.30 5.01 9.33
N LYS A 347 -25.26 5.25 8.01
CA LYS A 347 -25.40 6.57 7.41
C LYS A 347 -26.21 6.52 6.14
N VAL A 348 -27.40 7.10 6.16
CA VAL A 348 -28.21 7.34 4.96
C VAL A 348 -27.60 8.51 4.20
N ARG A 349 -27.10 8.22 2.99
CA ARG A 349 -26.47 9.20 2.11
C ARG A 349 -27.43 9.83 1.12
N ARG A 350 -28.45 9.09 0.66
CA ARG A 350 -29.41 9.59 -0.34
C ARG A 350 -30.85 9.22 0.05
N PRO A 351 -31.74 10.19 0.30
CA PRO A 351 -31.48 11.63 0.42
C PRO A 351 -30.83 11.95 1.78
N SER A 352 -30.29 13.16 1.93
CA SER A 352 -29.88 13.65 3.25
C SER A 352 -31.11 14.16 4.03
N ASN A 353 -31.03 14.21 5.37
CA ASN A 353 -32.15 14.57 6.22
C ASN A 353 -32.63 16.01 5.97
N LEU A 354 -33.96 16.18 5.93
CA LEU A 354 -34.67 17.43 5.65
C LEU A 354 -34.36 18.05 4.27
N THR A 355 -33.88 17.24 3.33
CA THR A 355 -33.63 17.69 1.95
C THR A 355 -34.81 17.42 1.02
N LYS A 356 -34.71 17.93 -0.21
CA LYS A 356 -35.70 17.73 -1.28
C LYS A 356 -35.24 16.65 -2.25
N VAL A 357 -36.20 15.88 -2.74
CA VAL A 357 -36.09 14.98 -3.88
C VAL A 357 -36.83 15.60 -5.06
N TYR A 358 -36.10 16.11 -6.04
CA TYR A 358 -36.67 16.78 -7.21
C TYR A 358 -37.02 15.78 -8.31
N MET A 359 -38.25 15.84 -8.83
CA MET A 359 -38.64 15.10 -10.03
C MET A 359 -39.80 15.80 -10.75
N GLN A 360 -39.76 15.90 -12.08
CA GLN A 360 -40.85 16.54 -12.84
C GLN A 360 -42.13 15.69 -12.86
N SER A 361 -41.96 14.37 -12.87
CA SER A 361 -43.02 13.37 -12.79
C SER A 361 -42.61 12.28 -11.80
N LEU A 362 -43.59 11.62 -11.17
CA LEU A 362 -43.32 10.57 -10.19
C LEU A 362 -42.59 9.42 -10.88
N ALA A 363 -41.35 9.17 -10.45
CA ALA A 363 -40.47 8.17 -11.03
C ALA A 363 -39.69 7.45 -9.92
N PRO A 364 -39.20 6.23 -10.19
CA PRO A 364 -38.32 5.53 -9.26
C PRO A 364 -37.09 6.37 -8.89
N VAL A 365 -36.91 6.66 -7.60
CA VAL A 365 -35.69 7.28 -7.05
C VAL A 365 -34.83 6.20 -6.39
N MET A 366 -33.51 6.35 -6.52
CA MET A 366 -32.53 5.50 -5.83
C MET A 366 -32.19 6.12 -4.47
N PHE A 367 -32.23 5.31 -3.42
CA PHE A 367 -31.74 5.66 -2.09
C PHE A 367 -30.47 4.89 -1.79
N LEU A 368 -29.61 5.47 -0.94
CA LEU A 368 -28.29 4.94 -0.63
C LEU A 368 -28.03 5.10 0.88
N ALA A 369 -27.54 4.02 1.49
CA ALA A 369 -27.02 4.02 2.84
C ALA A 369 -25.66 3.32 2.89
N GLU A 370 -24.84 3.70 3.85
CA GLU A 370 -23.53 3.15 4.16
C GLU A 370 -23.59 2.57 5.57
N THR A 371 -23.06 1.36 5.77
CA THR A 371 -22.97 0.73 7.08
C THR A 371 -21.73 -0.13 7.20
N HIS A 372 -21.03 0.00 8.33
CA HIS A 372 -19.82 -0.74 8.66
C HIS A 372 -19.90 -1.25 10.10
N VAL A 373 -19.07 -2.22 10.46
CA VAL A 373 -18.96 -2.72 11.84
C VAL A 373 -17.49 -2.70 12.25
N GLU A 374 -17.24 -2.36 13.51
CA GLU A 374 -15.91 -2.55 14.10
C GLU A 374 -15.62 -4.05 14.24
N HIS A 375 -14.34 -4.42 14.23
CA HIS A 375 -13.89 -5.83 14.24
C HIS A 375 -14.50 -6.71 13.12
N PRO A 376 -14.39 -6.30 11.83
CA PRO A 376 -14.96 -7.04 10.71
C PRO A 376 -14.39 -8.46 10.52
N GLU A 377 -13.31 -8.81 11.21
CA GLU A 377 -12.73 -10.16 11.25
C GLU A 377 -13.54 -11.16 12.09
N VAL A 378 -14.39 -10.68 12.99
CA VAL A 378 -15.26 -11.51 13.86
C VAL A 378 -16.72 -11.08 13.86
N LEU A 379 -17.02 -9.85 13.44
CA LEU A 379 -18.37 -9.31 13.29
C LEU A 379 -18.68 -9.02 11.83
N SER A 380 -19.95 -9.11 11.45
CA SER A 380 -20.40 -8.68 10.13
C SER A 380 -21.80 -8.09 10.18
N VAL A 381 -22.12 -7.25 9.19
CA VAL A 381 -23.48 -6.77 8.96
C VAL A 381 -24.29 -7.93 8.37
N ASN A 382 -25.36 -8.32 9.05
CA ASN A 382 -26.22 -9.43 8.68
C ASN A 382 -27.38 -8.99 7.78
N THR A 383 -28.08 -7.90 8.13
CA THR A 383 -29.20 -7.38 7.33
C THR A 383 -29.23 -5.86 7.30
N VAL A 384 -29.62 -5.32 6.15
CA VAL A 384 -29.94 -3.90 5.98
C VAL A 384 -31.36 -3.78 5.41
N GLU A 385 -32.17 -2.89 5.98
CA GLU A 385 -33.57 -2.71 5.59
C GLU A 385 -33.88 -1.24 5.34
N PHE A 386 -34.50 -0.94 4.20
CA PHE A 386 -35.08 0.37 3.91
C PHE A 386 -36.60 0.29 4.07
N ILE A 387 -37.18 1.18 4.86
CA ILE A 387 -38.61 1.18 5.22
C ILE A 387 -39.19 2.57 4.96
N ILE A 388 -40.23 2.66 4.12
CA ILE A 388 -40.99 3.90 3.90
C ILE A 388 -42.46 3.60 4.12
N ASN A 389 -43.14 4.40 4.95
CA ASN A 389 -44.55 4.23 5.31
C ASN A 389 -44.87 2.80 5.82
N GLY A 390 -43.94 2.17 6.53
CA GLY A 390 -44.07 0.80 7.05
C GLY A 390 -43.87 -0.31 6.01
N VAL A 391 -43.55 0.03 4.75
CA VAL A 391 -43.27 -0.94 3.69
C VAL A 391 -41.76 -1.18 3.58
N HIS A 392 -41.34 -2.43 3.65
CA HIS A 392 -39.94 -2.85 3.43
C HIS A 392 -39.64 -2.87 1.93
N LEU A 393 -38.57 -2.19 1.53
CA LEU A 393 -38.18 -2.05 0.13
C LEU A 393 -37.14 -3.11 -0.27
N PRO A 394 -37.09 -3.52 -1.56
CA PRO A 394 -36.06 -4.43 -2.04
C PRO A 394 -34.66 -3.86 -1.86
N LEU A 395 -33.76 -4.64 -1.26
CA LEU A 395 -32.36 -4.26 -1.04
C LEU A 395 -31.50 -4.58 -2.27
N ILE A 396 -30.54 -3.72 -2.55
CA ILE A 396 -29.43 -3.95 -3.46
C ILE A 396 -28.15 -3.76 -2.65
N ASP A 397 -27.36 -4.82 -2.52
CA ASP A 397 -26.01 -4.76 -1.95
C ASP A 397 -25.04 -4.32 -3.05
N ASN A 398 -24.39 -3.16 -2.87
CA ASN A 398 -23.41 -2.65 -3.82
C ASN A 398 -21.98 -3.07 -3.44
N GLY A 399 -21.80 -3.80 -2.34
CA GLY A 399 -20.51 -4.16 -1.77
C GLY A 399 -19.90 -3.03 -0.92
N ASN A 400 -18.78 -3.34 -0.26
CA ASN A 400 -17.97 -2.40 0.54
C ASN A 400 -18.78 -1.59 1.59
N GLY A 401 -19.85 -2.18 2.15
CA GLY A 401 -20.67 -1.54 3.17
C GLY A 401 -21.75 -0.59 2.62
N PHE A 402 -21.96 -0.52 1.30
CA PHE A 402 -22.95 0.36 0.69
C PHE A 402 -24.17 -0.40 0.17
N TYR A 403 -25.35 0.08 0.53
CA TYR A 403 -26.62 -0.54 0.22
C TYR A 403 -27.55 0.46 -0.43
N SER A 404 -28.22 0.04 -1.50
CA SER A 404 -29.17 0.88 -2.22
C SER A 404 -30.55 0.24 -2.29
N THR A 405 -31.56 1.06 -2.56
CA THR A 405 -32.91 0.60 -2.88
C THR A 405 -33.55 1.54 -3.89
N LYS A 406 -34.65 1.09 -4.51
CA LYS A 406 -35.46 1.92 -5.40
C LYS A 406 -36.87 2.05 -4.86
N TRP A 407 -37.43 3.25 -4.98
CA TRP A 407 -38.79 3.53 -4.55
C TRP A 407 -39.46 4.55 -5.47
N THR A 408 -40.75 4.35 -5.78
CA THR A 408 -41.54 5.33 -6.53
C THR A 408 -42.52 6.01 -5.58
N PRO A 409 -42.43 7.34 -5.39
CA PRO A 409 -43.37 8.06 -4.55
C PRO A 409 -44.80 7.95 -5.11
N PRO A 410 -45.82 7.68 -4.27
CA PRO A 410 -47.21 7.65 -4.72
C PRO A 410 -47.77 9.05 -5.05
N ALA A 411 -47.18 10.10 -4.47
CA ALA A 411 -47.55 11.50 -4.69
C ALA A 411 -46.37 12.44 -4.37
N PHE A 412 -46.45 13.70 -4.79
CA PHE A 412 -45.58 14.75 -4.26
C PHE A 412 -45.96 15.06 -2.81
N GLY A 413 -44.98 15.35 -1.94
CA GLY A 413 -45.21 15.60 -0.53
C GLY A 413 -44.08 15.12 0.37
N ASN A 414 -44.32 15.15 1.69
CA ASN A 414 -43.34 14.77 2.70
C ASN A 414 -43.39 13.27 3.00
N TYR A 415 -42.21 12.67 3.15
CA TYR A 415 -42.03 11.27 3.48
C TYR A 415 -40.97 11.09 4.55
N SER A 416 -41.03 9.95 5.24
CA SER A 416 -40.04 9.51 6.21
C SER A 416 -39.54 8.13 5.81
N MET A 417 -38.22 7.97 5.76
CA MET A 417 -37.55 6.71 5.48
C MET A 417 -36.74 6.28 6.69
N THR A 418 -36.98 5.07 7.17
CA THR A 418 -36.19 4.43 8.20
C THR A 418 -35.27 3.40 7.57
N VAL A 419 -33.98 3.49 7.86
CA VAL A 419 -32.99 2.48 7.51
C VAL A 419 -32.53 1.77 8.77
N LYS A 420 -32.47 0.44 8.73
CA LYS A 420 -31.97 -0.40 9.82
C LYS A 420 -30.77 -1.20 9.34
N SER A 421 -29.76 -1.31 10.17
CA SER A 421 -28.62 -2.22 9.98
C SER A 421 -28.52 -3.12 11.21
N THR A 422 -28.43 -4.43 10.98
CA THR A 422 -28.36 -5.44 12.04
C THR A 422 -27.09 -6.25 11.85
N ILE A 423 -26.29 -6.40 12.90
CA ILE A 423 -25.09 -7.25 12.89
C ILE A 423 -25.47 -8.72 13.15
N THR A 424 -24.54 -9.65 12.95
CA THR A 424 -24.73 -11.10 13.17
C THR A 424 -25.29 -11.48 14.54
N GLU A 425 -25.03 -10.65 15.55
CA GLU A 425 -25.43 -10.87 16.94
C GLU A 425 -26.80 -10.26 17.28
N GLY A 426 -27.44 -9.61 16.30
CA GLY A 426 -28.79 -9.08 16.44
C GLY A 426 -28.88 -7.63 16.91
N ASN A 427 -27.77 -6.99 17.30
CA ASN A 427 -27.77 -5.55 17.60
C ASN A 427 -28.19 -4.75 16.36
N VAL A 428 -29.10 -3.79 16.54
CA VAL A 428 -29.71 -3.01 15.45
C VAL A 428 -29.39 -1.53 15.61
N THR A 429 -28.82 -0.93 14.58
CA THR A 429 -28.71 0.52 14.41
C THR A 429 -29.83 0.99 13.49
N THR A 430 -30.52 2.07 13.87
CA THR A 430 -31.61 2.64 13.08
C THR A 430 -31.38 4.13 12.82
N GLN A 431 -31.60 4.57 11.59
CA GLN A 431 -31.59 5.98 11.22
C GLN A 431 -32.87 6.32 10.46
N THR A 432 -33.50 7.45 10.80
CA THR A 432 -34.66 7.98 10.08
C THR A 432 -34.28 9.28 9.37
N VAL A 433 -34.72 9.40 8.12
CA VAL A 433 -34.50 10.56 7.24
C VAL A 433 -35.85 11.04 6.73
N ASP A 434 -36.16 12.31 7.00
CA ASP A 434 -37.35 12.98 6.49
C ASP A 434 -36.98 13.80 5.24
N PHE A 435 -37.82 13.79 4.20
CA PHE A 435 -37.58 14.52 2.96
C PHE A 435 -38.88 14.91 2.24
N GLU A 436 -38.80 15.92 1.37
CA GLU A 436 -39.91 16.35 0.52
C GLU A 436 -39.67 15.89 -0.92
N VAL A 437 -40.63 15.18 -1.53
CA VAL A 437 -40.68 14.92 -2.96
C VAL A 437 -41.44 16.06 -3.65
N THR A 438 -40.79 16.77 -4.58
CA THR A 438 -41.36 17.98 -5.21
C THR A 438 -41.14 18.03 -6.72
N ASN A 439 -42.11 18.62 -7.43
CA ASN A 439 -42.00 18.98 -8.85
C ASN A 439 -41.68 20.45 -9.09
N ILE A 440 -41.47 21.22 -8.01
CA ILE A 440 -41.05 22.61 -8.08
C ILE A 440 -39.53 22.61 -8.19
N VAL A 441 -39.02 22.69 -9.43
CA VAL A 441 -37.59 22.68 -9.73
C VAL A 441 -37.15 24.07 -10.21
N SER A 442 -36.06 24.57 -9.63
CA SER A 442 -35.37 25.79 -10.05
C SER A 442 -33.87 25.51 -10.19
N ASN A 443 -33.13 26.43 -10.78
CA ASN A 443 -31.66 26.34 -10.76
C ASN A 443 -31.16 26.28 -9.31
N LEU A 444 -30.11 25.50 -9.07
CA LEU A 444 -29.49 25.34 -7.76
C LEU A 444 -27.99 25.52 -7.88
N GLN A 445 -27.36 25.89 -6.76
CA GLN A 445 -25.93 25.95 -6.63
C GLN A 445 -25.49 25.16 -5.39
N VAL A 446 -24.42 24.38 -5.53
CA VAL A 446 -23.79 23.65 -4.42
C VAL A 446 -22.35 24.12 -4.32
N GLN A 447 -22.05 24.87 -3.26
CA GLN A 447 -20.67 25.20 -2.90
C GLN A 447 -20.07 23.99 -2.18
N THR A 448 -18.95 23.48 -2.69
CA THR A 448 -18.22 22.37 -2.04
C THR A 448 -17.02 22.94 -1.29
N PHE A 449 -15.81 22.74 -1.82
CA PHE A 449 -14.61 23.42 -1.33
C PHE A 449 -14.84 24.94 -1.37
N ALA A 450 -14.61 25.62 -0.26
CA ALA A 450 -14.90 27.03 -0.02
C ALA A 450 -13.64 27.82 0.41
N GLY A 451 -12.49 27.48 -0.17
CA GLY A 451 -11.20 28.15 0.10
C GLY A 451 -10.22 27.31 0.89
N GLU A 452 -10.44 26.00 1.00
CA GLU A 452 -9.49 25.06 1.58
C GLU A 452 -8.13 25.20 0.90
N THR A 453 -7.06 25.04 1.67
CA THR A 453 -5.69 25.20 1.19
C THR A 453 -5.03 23.84 1.00
N VAL A 454 -4.55 23.57 -0.22
CA VAL A 454 -3.60 22.48 -0.48
C VAL A 454 -2.18 23.04 -0.29
N THR A 455 -1.31 22.27 0.33
CA THR A 455 0.08 22.65 0.63
C THR A 455 1.05 21.52 0.28
N PRO A 456 2.37 21.75 0.22
CA PRO A 456 3.33 20.66 0.00
C PRO A 456 3.23 19.52 1.02
N ASN A 457 2.85 19.83 2.27
CA ASN A 457 2.67 18.84 3.34
C ASN A 457 1.26 18.23 3.39
N ASN A 458 0.31 18.81 2.67
CA ASN A 458 -1.07 18.35 2.59
C ASN A 458 -1.57 18.54 1.16
N GLN A 459 -1.20 17.60 0.29
CA GLN A 459 -1.43 17.64 -1.17
C GLN A 459 -2.85 17.20 -1.57
N ILE A 460 -3.64 16.74 -0.61
CA ILE A 460 -5.01 16.25 -0.81
C ILE A 460 -5.92 16.93 0.20
N VAL A 461 -6.99 17.56 -0.28
CA VAL A 461 -8.08 18.02 0.58
C VAL A 461 -9.32 17.19 0.29
N THR A 462 -9.96 16.66 1.33
CA THR A 462 -11.13 15.79 1.23
C THR A 462 -12.28 16.41 2.03
N GLY A 463 -13.49 16.30 1.51
CA GLY A 463 -14.70 16.77 2.18
C GLY A 463 -15.92 15.95 1.80
N THR A 464 -16.98 16.10 2.59
CA THR A 464 -18.28 15.47 2.35
C THR A 464 -19.32 16.57 2.16
N PHE A 465 -20.02 16.55 1.04
CA PHE A 465 -20.89 17.64 0.61
C PHE A 465 -22.30 17.14 0.27
N ILE A 466 -23.31 17.99 0.48
CA ILE A 466 -24.71 17.62 0.25
C ILE A 466 -25.17 18.21 -1.09
N PHE A 467 -25.44 17.32 -2.04
CA PHE A 467 -26.02 17.60 -3.35
C PHE A 467 -27.53 17.33 -3.35
N PRO A 468 -28.31 17.97 -4.25
CA PRO A 468 -29.72 17.66 -4.40
C PRO A 468 -29.91 16.19 -4.79
N THR A 469 -30.96 15.56 -4.25
CA THR A 469 -31.41 14.26 -4.77
C THR A 469 -32.46 14.52 -5.85
N TYR A 470 -32.37 13.86 -7.01
CA TYR A 470 -33.30 14.12 -8.10
C TYR A 470 -33.45 12.96 -9.10
N VAL A 471 -34.49 13.04 -9.91
CA VAL A 471 -34.75 12.18 -11.07
C VAL A 471 -35.26 13.04 -12.22
N GLY A 472 -34.49 13.15 -13.30
CA GLY A 472 -34.92 13.83 -14.52
C GLY A 472 -35.25 15.33 -14.36
N SER A 473 -34.60 16.03 -13.43
CA SER A 473 -34.91 17.44 -13.10
C SER A 473 -33.88 18.47 -13.53
N PHE A 474 -32.67 18.04 -13.88
CA PHE A 474 -31.58 18.91 -14.32
C PHE A 474 -31.01 18.37 -15.62
N ASN A 475 -30.81 19.24 -16.61
CA ASN A 475 -30.24 18.87 -17.92
C ASN A 475 -28.80 19.35 -18.11
N ASN A 476 -28.28 20.16 -17.18
CA ASN A 476 -26.89 20.55 -17.12
C ASN A 476 -26.42 20.70 -15.66
N ILE A 477 -25.21 20.23 -15.39
CA ILE A 477 -24.46 20.43 -14.14
C ILE A 477 -23.10 20.99 -14.54
N ASN A 478 -22.89 22.29 -14.33
CA ASN A 478 -21.63 22.95 -14.60
C ASN A 478 -20.78 22.99 -13.31
N SER A 479 -19.53 22.57 -13.37
CA SER A 479 -18.58 22.72 -12.26
C SER A 479 -17.65 23.90 -12.54
N VAL A 480 -17.59 24.85 -11.62
CA VAL A 480 -16.71 26.02 -11.68
C VAL A 480 -15.63 25.85 -10.63
N LEU A 481 -14.39 25.61 -11.07
CA LEU A 481 -13.21 25.55 -10.22
C LEU A 481 -12.57 26.94 -10.19
N THR A 482 -12.29 27.45 -8.99
CA THR A 482 -11.51 28.66 -8.76
C THR A 482 -10.31 28.32 -7.91
N VAL A 483 -9.11 28.60 -8.43
CA VAL A 483 -7.83 28.52 -7.73
C VAL A 483 -7.36 29.93 -7.41
N SER A 484 -7.02 30.19 -6.17
CA SER A 484 -6.49 31.48 -5.71
C SER A 484 -5.22 31.31 -4.88
N CYS A 485 -4.40 32.35 -4.85
CA CYS A 485 -3.14 32.30 -4.12
C CYS A 485 -3.35 32.59 -2.63
N PRO A 486 -2.76 31.79 -1.73
CA PRO A 486 -2.69 32.14 -0.32
C PRO A 486 -1.79 33.38 -0.11
N PRO A 487 -1.81 33.99 1.10
CA PRO A 487 -0.85 35.03 1.45
C PRO A 487 0.60 34.57 1.19
N GLY A 488 1.34 35.35 0.40
CA GLY A 488 2.71 34.99 -0.02
C GLY A 488 2.82 34.42 -1.45
N GLY A 489 1.70 34.21 -2.14
CA GLY A 489 1.63 33.80 -3.55
C GLY A 489 1.37 32.31 -3.75
N CYS A 490 1.11 31.93 -5.01
CA CYS A 490 0.90 30.53 -5.43
C CYS A 490 2.23 29.80 -5.68
N ASP A 491 2.18 28.47 -5.77
CA ASP A 491 3.27 27.69 -6.39
C ASP A 491 3.58 28.29 -7.78
N PRO A 492 4.85 28.61 -8.08
CA PRO A 492 5.20 29.24 -9.34
C PRO A 492 5.06 28.31 -10.54
N TYR A 493 4.92 26.99 -10.34
CA TYR A 493 4.86 25.98 -11.39
C TYR A 493 3.42 25.54 -11.72
N ASP A 494 3.27 24.99 -12.91
CA ASP A 494 2.09 24.32 -13.41
C ASP A 494 2.04 22.86 -12.91
N ARG A 495 1.11 22.59 -12.00
CA ARG A 495 0.98 21.30 -11.31
C ARG A 495 -0.21 20.53 -11.83
N VAL A 496 -0.03 19.22 -11.94
CA VAL A 496 -1.15 18.31 -12.18
C VAL A 496 -2.03 18.27 -10.94
N SER A 497 -3.31 18.55 -11.14
CA SER A 497 -4.32 18.49 -10.11
C SER A 497 -5.61 17.89 -10.67
N HIS A 498 -6.49 17.38 -9.81
CA HIS A 498 -7.73 16.78 -10.27
C HIS A 498 -8.76 16.73 -9.15
N VAL A 499 -10.03 16.60 -9.56
CA VAL A 499 -11.18 16.47 -8.66
C VAL A 499 -11.76 15.08 -8.80
N GLU A 500 -12.04 14.48 -7.66
CA GLU A 500 -12.64 13.15 -7.59
C GLU A 500 -13.89 13.13 -6.73
N VAL A 501 -14.78 12.22 -7.10
CA VAL A 501 -16.00 11.87 -6.36
C VAL A 501 -15.93 10.41 -5.99
N LYS A 502 -16.32 10.06 -4.77
CA LYS A 502 -16.42 8.67 -4.34
C LYS A 502 -17.73 8.05 -4.85
N ASP A 503 -17.63 6.93 -5.55
CA ASP A 503 -18.80 6.18 -5.99
C ASP A 503 -19.43 5.38 -4.84
N PRO A 504 -20.65 4.84 -5.02
CA PRO A 504 -21.30 4.00 -4.04
C PRO A 504 -20.60 2.67 -3.74
N ASN A 505 -19.51 2.31 -4.42
CA ASN A 505 -18.71 1.12 -4.11
C ASN A 505 -17.43 1.52 -3.35
N GLY A 506 -17.25 2.80 -3.01
CA GLY A 506 -16.08 3.33 -2.32
C GLY A 506 -14.90 3.72 -3.23
N ASN A 507 -15.03 3.63 -4.55
CA ASN A 507 -13.98 3.98 -5.51
C ASN A 507 -13.94 5.49 -5.76
N TRP A 508 -12.74 6.06 -5.88
CA TRP A 508 -12.57 7.46 -6.28
C TRP A 508 -12.56 7.60 -7.81
N ILE A 509 -13.49 8.39 -8.33
CA ILE A 509 -13.70 8.64 -9.76
C ILE A 509 -13.26 10.06 -10.09
N GLU A 510 -12.27 10.21 -10.98
CA GLU A 510 -11.82 11.51 -11.47
C GLU A 510 -12.86 12.12 -12.41
N ILE A 511 -13.52 13.18 -11.99
CA ILE A 511 -14.55 13.83 -12.81
C ILE A 511 -13.94 14.79 -13.84
N TYR A 512 -12.82 15.43 -13.48
CA TYR A 512 -11.98 16.21 -14.38
C TYR A 512 -10.58 16.47 -13.78
N ARG A 513 -9.63 16.79 -14.66
CA ARG A 513 -8.25 17.16 -14.33
C ARG A 513 -7.98 18.62 -14.66
N TYR A 514 -7.24 19.30 -13.81
CA TYR A 514 -6.85 20.71 -13.95
C TYR A 514 -5.33 20.83 -13.87
N ILE A 515 -4.73 21.67 -14.71
CA ILE A 515 -3.32 22.02 -14.55
C ILE A 515 -3.24 23.42 -13.95
N THR A 516 -2.56 23.58 -12.83
CA THR A 516 -2.47 24.88 -12.17
C THR A 516 -1.73 25.89 -13.07
N PRO A 517 -2.06 27.18 -12.98
CA PRO A 517 -1.34 28.19 -13.74
C PRO A 517 0.02 28.48 -13.07
N PHE A 518 0.91 29.11 -13.82
CA PHE A 518 2.20 29.55 -13.28
C PHE A 518 2.04 30.75 -12.34
N GLY A 519 2.04 30.51 -11.02
CA GLY A 519 2.21 31.51 -9.98
C GLY A 519 1.07 32.52 -9.80
N VAL A 520 -0.10 32.26 -10.37
CA VAL A 520 -1.28 33.15 -10.32
C VAL A 520 -2.54 32.38 -9.91
N GLY A 521 -3.62 33.07 -9.54
CA GLY A 521 -4.93 32.45 -9.40
C GLY A 521 -5.67 32.46 -10.74
N CYS A 522 -6.46 31.42 -11.02
CA CYS A 522 -7.32 31.32 -12.20
C CYS A 522 -8.58 30.51 -11.91
N SER A 523 -9.58 30.64 -12.78
CA SER A 523 -10.79 29.84 -12.74
C SER A 523 -11.07 29.25 -14.11
N ASP A 524 -11.64 28.05 -14.12
CA ASP A 524 -12.14 27.39 -15.31
C ASP A 524 -13.41 26.61 -14.96
N GLN A 525 -14.18 26.23 -15.96
CA GLN A 525 -15.44 25.51 -15.78
C GLN A 525 -15.61 24.36 -16.77
N VAL A 526 -16.36 23.35 -16.36
CA VAL A 526 -16.61 22.16 -17.18
C VAL A 526 -17.98 21.57 -16.91
N ASP A 527 -18.64 21.10 -17.97
CA ASP A 527 -19.88 20.35 -17.87
C ASP A 527 -19.59 18.94 -17.31
N VAL A 528 -20.17 18.64 -16.15
CA VAL A 528 -20.06 17.35 -15.44
C VAL A 528 -21.41 16.62 -15.37
N THR A 529 -22.37 16.94 -16.24
CA THR A 529 -23.71 16.33 -16.27
C THR A 529 -23.65 14.81 -16.40
N ASP A 530 -22.62 14.29 -17.05
CA ASP A 530 -22.42 12.85 -17.21
C ASP A 530 -22.19 12.11 -15.88
N TYR A 531 -21.73 12.83 -14.85
CA TYR A 531 -21.53 12.32 -13.50
C TYR A 531 -22.73 12.59 -12.57
N ALA A 532 -23.89 12.98 -13.12
CA ALA A 532 -25.12 13.26 -12.38
C ALA A 532 -25.55 12.14 -11.42
N SER A 533 -25.24 10.88 -11.71
CA SER A 533 -25.56 9.75 -10.83
C SER A 533 -24.74 9.73 -9.55
N LEU A 534 -23.54 10.33 -9.56
CA LEU A 534 -22.63 10.43 -8.42
C LEU A 534 -22.84 11.72 -7.62
N LEU A 535 -23.33 12.78 -8.24
CA LEU A 535 -23.54 14.10 -7.63
C LEU A 535 -24.93 14.25 -7.00
N GLN A 536 -25.30 13.34 -6.07
CA GLN A 536 -26.61 13.32 -5.41
C GLN A 536 -26.55 12.87 -3.96
N GLY A 537 -27.29 13.55 -3.09
CA GLY A 537 -27.28 13.27 -1.66
C GLY A 537 -25.94 13.64 -1.05
N GLU A 538 -25.47 12.86 -0.11
CA GLU A 538 -24.21 13.10 0.58
C GLU A 538 -23.04 12.43 -0.14
N VAL A 539 -22.13 13.24 -0.67
CA VAL A 539 -21.09 12.86 -1.61
C VAL A 539 -19.72 13.19 -1.04
N ASP A 540 -18.84 12.19 -0.97
CA ASP A 540 -17.44 12.42 -0.61
C ASP A 540 -16.66 12.85 -1.84
N MET A 541 -15.90 13.94 -1.70
CA MET A 541 -15.12 14.53 -2.78
C MET A 541 -13.71 14.85 -2.28
N ARG A 542 -12.74 14.82 -3.20
CA ARG A 542 -11.39 15.28 -2.91
C ARG A 542 -10.76 16.03 -4.08
N TYR A 543 -9.91 16.99 -3.75
CA TYR A 543 -9.05 17.69 -4.70
C TYR A 543 -7.60 17.32 -4.39
N HIS A 544 -6.88 16.89 -5.42
CA HIS A 544 -5.46 16.56 -5.35
C HIS A 544 -4.65 17.57 -6.11
N CYS A 545 -3.52 17.99 -5.56
CA CYS A 545 -2.51 18.76 -6.29
C CYS A 545 -1.15 18.54 -5.65
N ILE A 546 -0.21 18.01 -6.43
CA ILE A 546 1.15 17.76 -5.98
C ILE A 546 1.92 19.08 -6.03
N LEU A 547 2.25 19.62 -4.86
CA LEU A 547 2.93 20.91 -4.69
C LEU A 547 4.30 20.69 -4.02
N TRP A 548 5.30 21.46 -4.45
CA TRP A 548 6.67 21.37 -3.91
C TRP A 548 7.21 22.69 -3.36
N ASP A 549 6.47 23.79 -3.50
CA ASP A 549 6.86 25.11 -3.00
C ASP A 549 5.76 25.76 -2.15
N LYS A 550 4.78 26.43 -2.77
CA LYS A 550 3.72 27.16 -2.06
C LYS A 550 2.36 26.49 -2.21
N GLY A 551 1.43 26.86 -1.34
CA GLY A 551 0.06 26.36 -1.34
C GLY A 551 -0.83 27.00 -2.41
N LEU A 552 -2.05 26.46 -2.54
CA LEU A 552 -3.14 26.95 -3.38
C LEU A 552 -4.46 26.86 -2.62
N ASN A 553 -5.31 27.86 -2.74
CA ASN A 553 -6.67 27.81 -2.20
C ASN A 553 -7.65 27.41 -3.30
N ILE A 554 -8.53 26.46 -3.00
CA ILE A 554 -9.50 25.91 -3.94
C ILE A 554 -10.93 26.24 -3.53
N ASN A 555 -11.72 26.65 -4.51
CA ASN A 555 -13.15 26.81 -4.40
C ASN A 555 -13.81 26.08 -5.57
N ILE A 556 -14.82 25.26 -5.31
CA ILE A 556 -15.58 24.56 -6.36
C ILE A 556 -17.08 24.76 -6.16
N LEU A 557 -17.71 25.38 -7.15
CA LEU A 557 -19.14 25.61 -7.23
C LEU A 557 -19.77 24.71 -8.31
N TYR A 558 -20.83 23.99 -7.96
CA TYR A 558 -21.63 23.25 -8.93
C TYR A 558 -22.95 23.98 -9.21
N GLU A 559 -23.23 24.25 -10.47
CA GLU A 559 -24.43 24.94 -10.93
C GLU A 559 -25.34 23.96 -11.65
N PHE A 560 -26.50 23.69 -11.05
CA PHE A 560 -27.53 22.82 -11.59
C PHE A 560 -28.55 23.66 -12.35
N THR A 561 -28.69 23.41 -13.66
CA THR A 561 -29.69 24.06 -14.50
C THR A 561 -30.95 23.20 -14.54
N ALA A 562 -32.08 23.76 -14.09
CA ALA A 562 -33.37 23.06 -14.12
C ALA A 562 -33.81 22.81 -15.56
N GLY A 563 -34.24 21.59 -15.84
CA GLY A 563 -34.66 21.18 -17.19
C GLY A 563 -34.98 19.70 -17.26
N THR A 564 -35.42 19.25 -18.43
CA THR A 564 -35.70 17.84 -18.69
C THR A 564 -34.52 17.24 -19.46
N PRO A 565 -33.72 16.34 -18.86
CA PRO A 565 -32.65 15.65 -19.59
C PRO A 565 -33.22 14.62 -20.57
N ALA A 566 -32.42 14.24 -21.58
CA ALA A 566 -32.81 13.19 -22.53
C ALA A 566 -33.00 11.81 -21.86
N TYR A 567 -32.24 11.56 -20.79
CA TYR A 567 -32.29 10.34 -19.99
C TYR A 567 -32.40 10.70 -18.51
N SER A 568 -33.33 10.05 -17.81
CA SER A 568 -33.58 10.31 -16.38
C SER A 568 -32.57 9.66 -15.44
N TYR A 569 -31.83 8.66 -15.93
CA TYR A 569 -30.85 7.89 -15.17
C TYR A 569 -29.53 7.80 -15.92
N SER A 570 -28.44 7.80 -15.15
CA SER A 570 -27.10 7.51 -15.64
C SER A 570 -26.36 6.60 -14.65
N SER A 571 -25.28 5.97 -15.11
CA SER A 571 -24.30 5.27 -14.28
C SER A 571 -22.90 5.53 -14.82
N VAL A 572 -21.91 5.49 -13.93
CA VAL A 572 -20.49 5.70 -14.25
C VAL A 572 -19.73 4.42 -13.95
N THR A 573 -18.94 3.94 -14.90
CA THR A 573 -18.08 2.76 -14.69
C THR A 573 -16.64 3.08 -15.10
N PRO A 574 -15.67 3.01 -14.17
CA PRO A 574 -14.27 3.24 -14.49
C PRO A 574 -13.68 2.13 -15.37
N ILE A 575 -12.81 2.53 -16.30
CA ILE A 575 -12.18 1.65 -17.29
C ILE A 575 -10.66 1.63 -17.11
N TRP A 576 -10.01 2.80 -17.25
CA TRP A 576 -8.56 2.94 -17.11
C TRP A 576 -8.24 4.08 -16.16
N ARG A 577 -7.24 3.90 -15.31
CA ARG A 577 -6.69 4.95 -14.47
C ARG A 577 -5.27 4.62 -14.02
N ASP A 578 -4.28 5.21 -14.67
CA ASP A 578 -2.88 5.05 -14.29
C ASP A 578 -1.98 6.07 -15.02
N GLU A 579 -0.70 6.04 -14.69
CA GLU A 579 0.39 6.67 -15.44
C GLU A 579 1.10 5.62 -16.30
N TYR A 580 1.19 5.87 -17.60
CA TYR A 580 1.71 4.91 -18.56
C TYR A 580 2.94 5.45 -19.29
N PRO A 581 4.03 4.67 -19.43
CA PRO A 581 5.17 5.03 -20.27
C PRO A 581 4.76 5.24 -21.73
N PHE A 582 5.26 6.29 -22.37
CA PHE A 582 4.95 6.57 -23.78
C PHE A 582 6.19 6.37 -24.65
N GLY A 583 6.06 5.54 -25.69
CA GLY A 583 7.17 5.22 -26.60
C GLY A 583 8.19 4.22 -26.06
N ASN A 584 7.98 3.63 -24.87
CA ASN A 584 8.87 2.62 -24.31
C ASN A 584 8.94 1.39 -25.22
N MET A 585 10.12 1.11 -25.77
CA MET A 585 10.30 0.05 -26.78
C MET A 585 10.10 -1.38 -26.25
N SER A 586 10.16 -1.59 -24.92
CA SER A 586 9.81 -2.87 -24.31
C SER A 586 8.30 -3.13 -24.32
N ASN A 587 7.48 -2.08 -24.30
CA ASN A 587 6.03 -2.16 -24.44
C ASN A 587 5.45 -0.81 -24.91
N LEU A 588 5.19 -0.70 -26.22
CA LEU A 588 4.62 0.49 -26.82
C LEU A 588 3.13 0.70 -26.50
N GLN A 589 2.45 -0.32 -25.97
CA GLN A 589 1.02 -0.32 -25.69
C GLN A 589 0.78 -0.79 -24.25
N PRO A 590 1.19 0.02 -23.25
CA PRO A 590 1.19 -0.38 -21.84
C PRO A 590 -0.19 -0.33 -21.19
N VAL A 591 -1.20 0.28 -21.82
CA VAL A 591 -2.56 0.33 -21.28
C VAL A 591 -3.18 -1.07 -21.41
N PRO A 592 -3.60 -1.71 -20.29
CA PRO A 592 -4.18 -3.04 -20.36
C PRO A 592 -5.52 -2.99 -21.11
N PRO A 593 -5.87 -4.05 -21.88
CA PRO A 593 -7.20 -4.14 -22.47
C PRO A 593 -8.25 -4.21 -21.35
N ALA A 594 -9.42 -3.60 -21.59
CA ALA A 594 -10.56 -3.65 -20.69
C ALA A 594 -11.70 -4.46 -21.31
N PHE A 595 -12.35 -5.31 -20.53
CA PHE A 595 -13.54 -6.04 -20.95
C PHE A 595 -14.78 -5.43 -20.30
N PHE A 596 -15.82 -5.20 -21.10
CA PHE A 596 -16.97 -4.45 -20.65
C PHE A 596 -18.31 -5.02 -21.11
N THR A 597 -19.22 -5.11 -20.15
CA THR A 597 -20.64 -5.46 -20.32
C THR A 597 -21.47 -4.29 -19.81
N PHE A 598 -22.42 -3.84 -20.61
CA PHE A 598 -23.34 -2.78 -20.19
C PHE A 598 -24.36 -3.29 -19.16
N PRO A 599 -24.77 -2.45 -18.19
CA PRO A 599 -25.93 -2.74 -17.34
C PRO A 599 -27.20 -3.03 -18.14
N GLU A 600 -28.19 -3.66 -17.52
CA GLU A 600 -29.50 -3.81 -18.15
C GLU A 600 -30.17 -2.45 -18.36
N ASN A 601 -31.03 -2.36 -19.39
CA ASN A 601 -31.82 -1.18 -19.77
C ASN A 601 -31.03 0.02 -20.32
N VAL A 602 -29.73 -0.09 -20.60
CA VAL A 602 -28.97 0.99 -21.25
C VAL A 602 -29.58 1.34 -22.61
N GLN A 603 -29.70 2.63 -22.89
CA GLN A 603 -30.25 3.17 -24.15
C GLN A 603 -29.21 3.94 -24.96
N ALA A 604 -28.23 4.55 -24.28
CA ALA A 604 -27.10 5.21 -24.89
C ALA A 604 -25.88 5.11 -23.98
N ALA A 605 -24.68 5.28 -24.54
CA ALA A 605 -23.45 5.26 -23.77
C ALA A 605 -22.36 6.15 -24.37
N ARG A 606 -21.52 6.72 -23.51
CA ARG A 606 -20.32 7.49 -23.89
C ARG A 606 -19.09 6.95 -23.18
N LEU A 607 -17.93 7.00 -23.84
CA LEU A 607 -16.62 6.82 -23.23
C LEU A 607 -15.98 8.20 -23.05
N LYS A 608 -15.74 8.59 -21.80
CA LYS A 608 -15.02 9.80 -21.43
C LYS A 608 -13.57 9.44 -21.19
N VAL A 609 -12.64 10.12 -21.87
CA VAL A 609 -11.20 9.90 -21.73
C VAL A 609 -10.49 11.21 -21.43
N ILE A 610 -9.74 11.23 -20.35
CA ILE A 610 -8.82 12.30 -19.97
C ILE A 610 -7.41 11.76 -20.17
N THR A 611 -6.62 12.43 -21.00
CA THR A 611 -5.21 12.07 -21.22
C THR A 611 -4.39 13.34 -21.22
N THR A 612 -3.31 13.34 -20.45
CA THR A 612 -2.35 14.44 -20.41
C THR A 612 -0.94 13.91 -20.54
N GLY A 613 -0.15 14.47 -21.46
CA GLY A 613 1.26 14.10 -21.64
C GLY A 613 2.18 14.90 -20.73
N HIS A 614 3.15 14.21 -20.13
CA HIS A 614 4.11 14.75 -19.16
C HIS A 614 5.53 14.31 -19.46
N ASN A 615 6.45 14.99 -18.78
CA ASN A 615 7.89 14.96 -19.02
C ASN A 615 8.25 15.48 -20.42
N TRP A 616 9.50 15.91 -20.57
CA TRP A 616 9.99 16.61 -21.75
C TRP A 616 11.52 16.72 -21.66
N GLY A 617 12.15 17.16 -22.74
CA GLY A 617 13.57 17.46 -22.79
C GLY A 617 14.28 16.77 -23.96
N GLU A 618 15.58 17.05 -24.07
CA GLU A 618 16.44 16.51 -25.13
C GLU A 618 16.67 15.00 -25.02
N ASN A 619 16.43 14.42 -23.83
CA ASN A 619 16.46 12.97 -23.60
C ASN A 619 15.12 12.29 -23.89
N ASN A 620 14.14 13.00 -24.44
CA ASN A 620 12.86 12.43 -24.84
C ASN A 620 12.66 12.68 -26.33
N THR A 621 12.53 11.61 -27.11
CA THR A 621 12.43 11.72 -28.57
C THR A 621 11.28 12.63 -28.97
N GLY A 622 11.56 13.68 -29.76
CA GLY A 622 10.54 14.64 -30.18
C GLY A 622 10.00 15.53 -29.05
N ASN A 623 10.73 15.67 -27.94
CA ASN A 623 10.33 16.45 -26.76
C ASN A 623 9.03 15.94 -26.10
N ALA A 624 8.81 14.63 -26.17
CA ALA A 624 7.66 13.96 -25.59
C ALA A 624 7.74 13.88 -24.05
N ALA A 625 6.63 13.68 -23.34
CA ALA A 625 5.27 13.61 -23.87
C ALA A 625 4.56 14.97 -23.81
N GLU A 626 5.02 15.94 -23.01
CA GLU A 626 4.32 17.22 -22.81
C GLU A 626 4.15 18.01 -24.12
N PHE A 627 5.20 18.09 -24.94
CA PHE A 627 5.22 18.90 -26.16
C PHE A 627 5.13 18.07 -27.44
N TYR A 628 4.78 16.79 -27.34
CA TYR A 628 4.64 15.91 -28.50
C TYR A 628 3.17 15.79 -28.91
N HIS A 629 2.88 16.11 -30.16
CA HIS A 629 1.55 16.01 -30.73
C HIS A 629 1.29 14.57 -31.19
N ALA A 630 0.61 13.79 -30.35
CA ALA A 630 0.31 12.39 -30.61
C ALA A 630 -1.11 12.16 -31.14
N THR A 631 -1.29 11.13 -31.95
CA THR A 631 -2.61 10.61 -32.35
C THR A 631 -2.82 9.21 -31.77
N HIS A 632 -3.76 9.07 -30.84
CA HIS A 632 -4.10 7.79 -30.21
C HIS A 632 -5.43 7.24 -30.75
N TYR A 633 -5.75 5.98 -30.44
CA TYR A 633 -6.96 5.33 -30.92
C TYR A 633 -7.65 4.52 -29.83
N ILE A 634 -8.98 4.57 -29.82
CA ILE A 634 -9.78 3.58 -29.08
C ILE A 634 -10.10 2.45 -30.04
N ARG A 635 -9.75 1.22 -29.65
CA ARG A 635 -10.13 0.01 -30.39
C ARG A 635 -11.23 -0.72 -29.64
N VAL A 636 -12.18 -1.25 -30.40
CA VAL A 636 -13.18 -2.20 -29.91
C VAL A 636 -13.04 -3.49 -30.71
N ASN A 637 -12.87 -4.61 -30.01
CA ASN A 637 -12.64 -5.93 -30.61
C ASN A 637 -11.52 -5.91 -31.66
N ASN A 638 -10.41 -5.25 -31.30
CA ASN A 638 -9.21 -5.03 -32.12
C ASN A 638 -9.40 -4.13 -33.36
N VAL A 639 -10.55 -3.46 -33.53
CA VAL A 639 -10.79 -2.50 -34.63
C VAL A 639 -10.69 -1.07 -34.09
N ARG A 640 -9.93 -0.19 -34.74
CA ARG A 640 -9.90 1.25 -34.40
C ARG A 640 -11.25 1.88 -34.71
N VAL A 641 -11.94 2.38 -33.69
CA VAL A 641 -13.31 2.92 -33.80
C VAL A 641 -13.38 4.40 -33.48
N HIS A 642 -12.46 4.91 -32.66
CA HIS A 642 -12.31 6.34 -32.39
C HIS A 642 -10.84 6.75 -32.48
N THR A 643 -10.62 8.00 -32.86
CA THR A 643 -9.30 8.63 -32.92
C THR A 643 -9.27 9.76 -31.90
N GLN A 644 -8.17 9.84 -31.15
CA GLN A 644 -7.91 10.91 -30.20
C GLN A 644 -6.74 11.76 -30.71
N ASP A 645 -7.02 13.03 -30.95
CA ASP A 645 -6.01 14.05 -31.28
C ASP A 645 -5.53 14.73 -29.99
N LEU A 646 -4.41 14.27 -29.45
CA LEU A 646 -3.90 14.68 -28.14
C LEU A 646 -3.09 15.99 -28.26
N TRP A 647 -3.82 17.09 -28.42
CA TRP A 647 -3.22 18.41 -28.53
C TRP A 647 -4.17 19.52 -28.06
N SER A 648 -3.58 20.53 -27.42
CA SER A 648 -4.26 21.71 -26.89
C SER A 648 -3.48 22.97 -27.22
N ILE A 649 -4.13 23.95 -27.85
CA ILE A 649 -3.55 25.26 -28.14
C ILE A 649 -3.75 26.14 -26.90
N CYS A 650 -2.65 26.66 -26.35
CA CYS A 650 -2.67 27.38 -25.06
C CYS A 650 -2.56 28.89 -25.18
N ASN A 651 -2.46 29.43 -26.39
CA ASN A 651 -2.47 30.87 -26.65
C ASN A 651 -3.46 31.22 -27.78
N PRO A 652 -4.61 31.86 -27.48
CA PRO A 652 -5.04 32.24 -26.13
C PRO A 652 -5.34 31.01 -25.24
N ASN A 653 -5.19 31.18 -23.93
CA ASN A 653 -5.49 30.12 -22.96
C ASN A 653 -6.99 29.75 -23.02
N PRO A 654 -7.36 28.45 -23.04
CA PRO A 654 -8.76 28.03 -23.18
C PRO A 654 -9.69 28.56 -22.08
N ALA A 655 -9.19 28.69 -20.85
CA ALA A 655 -9.93 29.24 -19.71
C ALA A 655 -9.90 30.79 -19.64
N GLY A 656 -9.20 31.45 -20.57
CA GLY A 656 -8.89 32.87 -20.46
C GLY A 656 -7.88 33.20 -19.36
N CYS A 657 -7.20 32.19 -18.79
CA CYS A 657 -6.18 32.34 -17.76
C CYS A 657 -4.87 32.90 -18.33
N GLN A 658 -4.81 34.20 -18.57
CA GLN A 658 -3.65 34.90 -19.11
C GLN A 658 -3.63 36.38 -18.73
N PRO A 659 -2.44 37.00 -18.53
CA PRO A 659 -1.10 36.40 -18.58
C PRO A 659 -0.75 35.58 -17.32
N GLN A 660 0.17 34.61 -17.45
CA GLN A 660 0.76 33.86 -16.34
C GLN A 660 2.29 34.05 -16.29
N ASN A 661 2.95 33.65 -15.20
CA ASN A 661 4.37 33.94 -14.95
C ASN A 661 5.38 32.97 -15.61
N GLY A 662 4.90 31.95 -16.33
CA GLY A 662 5.74 30.90 -16.93
C GLY A 662 5.47 30.65 -18.41
N THR A 663 5.78 29.44 -18.88
CA THR A 663 5.79 29.08 -20.31
C THR A 663 4.40 28.73 -20.85
N TRP A 664 3.33 29.33 -20.32
CA TRP A 664 1.93 28.96 -20.58
C TRP A 664 1.48 29.06 -22.05
N VAL A 665 2.21 29.80 -22.88
CA VAL A 665 1.85 30.08 -24.28
C VAL A 665 2.03 28.88 -25.23
N TYR A 666 2.85 27.90 -24.88
CA TYR A 666 3.12 26.76 -25.76
C TYR A 666 1.97 25.76 -25.77
N PRO A 667 1.60 25.19 -26.93
CA PRO A 667 0.68 24.07 -26.97
C PRO A 667 1.23 22.84 -26.25
N ARG A 668 0.36 22.02 -25.63
CA ARG A 668 0.71 20.76 -24.95
C ARG A 668 -0.19 19.61 -25.36
N ALA A 669 0.25 18.40 -25.05
CA ALA A 669 -0.45 17.15 -25.25
C ALA A 669 -1.68 17.00 -24.31
N GLY A 670 -2.81 17.60 -24.70
CA GLY A 670 -4.12 17.40 -24.07
C GLY A 670 -4.47 18.37 -22.93
N TRP A 671 -3.61 19.35 -22.62
CA TRP A 671 -3.83 20.30 -21.52
C TRP A 671 -3.19 21.66 -21.79
N CYS A 672 -3.53 22.64 -20.94
CA CYS A 672 -2.86 23.93 -20.87
C CYS A 672 -2.72 24.35 -19.40
N PRO A 673 -1.60 24.99 -19.00
CA PRO A 673 -1.47 25.58 -17.66
C PRO A 673 -2.63 26.53 -17.37
N GLY A 674 -3.25 26.43 -16.20
CA GLY A 674 -4.38 27.26 -15.79
C GLY A 674 -5.73 26.91 -16.43
N SER A 675 -5.91 25.67 -16.91
CA SER A 675 -7.16 25.21 -17.50
C SER A 675 -7.44 23.74 -17.19
N ILE A 676 -8.71 23.37 -17.21
CA ILE A 676 -9.19 22.00 -17.16
C ILE A 676 -8.74 21.28 -18.45
N SER A 677 -8.12 20.12 -18.30
CA SER A 677 -7.62 19.34 -19.42
C SER A 677 -8.76 18.89 -20.34
N LYS A 678 -8.42 18.61 -21.60
CA LYS A 678 -9.40 18.19 -22.61
C LYS A 678 -10.03 16.83 -22.22
N ILE A 679 -11.35 16.82 -22.10
CA ILE A 679 -12.13 15.58 -21.95
C ILE A 679 -12.58 15.14 -23.34
N PHE A 680 -12.08 13.99 -23.80
CA PHE A 680 -12.50 13.38 -25.05
C PHE A 680 -13.77 12.57 -24.82
N ASP A 681 -14.78 12.76 -25.68
CA ASP A 681 -16.10 12.14 -25.57
C ASP A 681 -16.37 11.32 -26.83
N PHE A 682 -16.45 10.00 -26.67
CA PHE A 682 -16.69 9.06 -27.75
C PHE A 682 -18.03 8.35 -27.58
N ASP A 683 -18.82 8.26 -28.65
CA ASP A 683 -20.10 7.57 -28.64
C ASP A 683 -19.94 6.05 -28.69
N MET A 684 -20.41 5.38 -27.65
CA MET A 684 -20.36 3.93 -27.49
C MET A 684 -21.73 3.27 -27.67
N SER A 685 -22.76 4.03 -28.05
CA SER A 685 -24.16 3.57 -28.09
C SER A 685 -24.38 2.39 -29.04
N GLN A 686 -23.57 2.26 -30.09
CA GLN A 686 -23.62 1.12 -31.02
C GLN A 686 -23.27 -0.24 -30.36
N TYR A 687 -22.58 -0.22 -29.21
CA TYR A 687 -22.13 -1.43 -28.51
C TYR A 687 -23.06 -1.85 -27.36
N VAL A 688 -24.13 -1.09 -27.09
CA VAL A 688 -25.05 -1.36 -25.97
C VAL A 688 -25.68 -2.75 -26.01
N ASN A 689 -25.95 -3.26 -27.22
CA ASN A 689 -26.53 -4.60 -27.42
C ASN A 689 -25.47 -5.69 -27.65
N VAL A 690 -24.18 -5.37 -27.52
CA VAL A 690 -23.10 -6.34 -27.61
C VAL A 690 -22.91 -6.95 -26.22
N PRO A 691 -23.06 -8.29 -26.05
CA PRO A 691 -23.05 -8.91 -24.72
C PRO A 691 -21.79 -8.61 -23.89
N ASN A 692 -20.63 -8.66 -24.53
CA ASN A 692 -19.35 -8.25 -23.97
C ASN A 692 -18.41 -7.82 -25.11
N PHE A 693 -17.55 -6.85 -24.87
CA PHE A 693 -16.55 -6.42 -25.84
C PHE A 693 -15.22 -6.05 -25.19
N LYS A 694 -14.14 -6.20 -25.95
CA LYS A 694 -12.79 -5.80 -25.57
C LYS A 694 -12.55 -4.36 -26.04
N MET A 695 -12.14 -3.49 -25.14
CA MET A 695 -11.63 -2.15 -25.42
C MET A 695 -10.12 -2.10 -25.25
N GLU A 696 -9.45 -1.34 -26.10
CA GLU A 696 -8.02 -1.06 -25.99
C GLU A 696 -7.78 0.43 -26.26
N TYR A 697 -6.89 1.02 -25.48
CA TYR A 697 -6.38 2.35 -25.76
C TYR A 697 -5.02 2.22 -26.44
N GLU A 698 -5.02 2.38 -27.76
CA GLU A 698 -3.82 2.29 -28.57
C GLU A 698 -3.12 3.66 -28.59
N PHE A 699 -2.00 3.76 -27.87
CA PHE A 699 -1.09 4.90 -27.96
C PHE A 699 -0.52 5.03 -29.37
N ASP A 700 -0.02 6.21 -29.70
CA ASP A 700 0.40 6.54 -31.07
C ASP A 700 1.38 5.47 -31.61
N PRO A 701 0.96 4.67 -32.60
CA PRO A 701 1.74 3.51 -33.05
C PRO A 701 3.02 3.94 -33.78
N ASN A 702 3.14 5.20 -34.15
CA ASN A 702 4.30 5.74 -34.84
C ASN A 702 5.34 6.34 -33.89
N TYR A 703 4.98 6.54 -32.62
CA TYR A 703 5.90 7.09 -31.64
C TYR A 703 6.73 6.00 -30.96
N LYS A 704 8.04 6.24 -30.86
CA LYS A 704 9.00 5.44 -30.10
C LYS A 704 9.97 6.40 -29.45
N ASP A 705 10.29 6.15 -28.20
CA ASP A 705 11.35 6.89 -27.54
C ASP A 705 12.69 6.19 -27.75
N LEU A 706 13.50 6.79 -28.62
CA LEU A 706 14.84 6.34 -28.98
C LEU A 706 15.88 6.70 -27.90
N CYS A 707 15.53 7.54 -26.93
CA CYS A 707 16.42 8.08 -25.91
C CYS A 707 16.24 7.43 -24.53
N SER A 708 15.97 6.13 -24.52
CA SER A 708 15.68 5.37 -23.30
C SER A 708 16.53 4.11 -23.25
N SER A 709 16.84 3.63 -22.04
CA SER A 709 17.52 2.34 -21.82
C SER A 709 16.71 1.14 -22.33
N ALA A 710 15.40 1.32 -22.56
CA ALA A 710 14.56 0.34 -23.25
C ALA A 710 14.88 0.19 -24.75
N ASN A 711 15.60 1.15 -25.35
CA ASN A 711 16.10 1.06 -26.72
C ASN A 711 17.50 0.42 -26.71
N PRO A 712 17.66 -0.83 -27.20
CA PRO A 712 18.96 -1.51 -27.20
C PRO A 712 20.02 -0.83 -28.06
N ASP A 713 19.61 0.04 -28.99
CA ASP A 713 20.50 0.80 -29.86
C ASP A 713 20.84 2.20 -29.31
N CYS A 714 20.35 2.56 -28.11
CA CYS A 714 20.65 3.85 -27.49
C CYS A 714 22.10 3.88 -26.98
N VAL A 715 22.85 4.91 -27.38
CA VAL A 715 24.23 5.16 -26.94
C VAL A 715 24.34 6.61 -26.45
N SER A 716 24.57 6.79 -25.15
CA SER A 716 24.72 8.11 -24.53
C SER A 716 25.83 8.93 -25.20
N GLY A 717 25.54 10.19 -25.49
CA GLY A 717 26.41 11.11 -26.23
C GLY A 717 26.47 10.87 -27.74
N VAL A 718 25.79 9.85 -28.28
CA VAL A 718 25.75 9.55 -29.72
C VAL A 718 24.32 9.63 -30.25
N THR A 719 23.41 8.79 -29.75
CA THR A 719 22.01 8.82 -30.17
C THR A 719 21.24 9.89 -29.42
N CYS A 720 21.51 10.04 -28.13
CA CYS A 720 20.88 10.99 -27.22
C CYS A 720 21.86 11.44 -26.14
N PRO A 721 21.64 12.58 -25.46
CA PRO A 721 22.56 13.05 -24.41
C PRO A 721 22.75 12.03 -23.27
N ASN A 722 21.68 11.42 -22.77
CA ASN A 722 21.74 10.37 -21.74
C ASN A 722 20.63 9.32 -21.93
N CYS A 723 21.00 8.09 -22.28
CA CYS A 723 20.06 6.96 -22.41
C CYS A 723 19.54 6.43 -21.07
N GLU A 724 20.24 6.71 -19.97
CA GLU A 724 19.87 6.26 -18.62
C GLU A 724 19.05 7.32 -17.86
N ASP A 725 18.52 8.33 -18.56
CA ASP A 725 17.64 9.30 -17.94
C ASP A 725 16.35 8.62 -17.47
N THR A 726 15.93 8.94 -16.25
CA THR A 726 14.72 8.39 -15.64
C THR A 726 13.49 9.23 -15.94
N PHE A 727 13.66 10.46 -16.46
CA PHE A 727 12.60 11.41 -16.80
C PHE A 727 11.93 11.12 -18.16
N ASN A 728 11.61 9.85 -18.40
CA ASN A 728 11.05 9.33 -19.65
C ASN A 728 9.63 9.87 -19.92
N PRO A 729 9.15 9.89 -21.18
CA PRO A 729 7.79 10.34 -21.52
C PRO A 729 6.67 9.55 -20.81
N LEU A 730 5.69 10.26 -20.25
CA LEU A 730 4.55 9.65 -19.55
C LEU A 730 3.21 10.20 -20.07
N LEU A 731 2.20 9.33 -20.14
CA LEU A 731 0.80 9.71 -20.36
C LEU A 731 -0.03 9.36 -19.13
N PHE A 732 -0.69 10.36 -18.55
CA PHE A 732 -1.60 10.15 -17.42
C PHE A 732 -2.99 9.94 -17.97
N VAL A 733 -3.57 8.76 -17.78
CA VAL A 733 -4.84 8.36 -18.40
C VAL A 733 -5.91 8.12 -17.35
N SER A 734 -7.12 8.59 -17.64
CA SER A 734 -8.33 8.30 -16.87
C SER A 734 -9.51 8.15 -17.82
N ALA A 735 -10.27 7.07 -17.71
CA ALA A 735 -11.37 6.78 -18.62
C ALA A 735 -12.57 6.13 -17.92
N HIS A 736 -13.77 6.58 -18.31
CA HIS A 736 -15.04 6.12 -17.75
C HIS A 736 -16.06 5.85 -18.87
N ILE A 737 -16.83 4.77 -18.75
CA ILE A 737 -18.07 4.61 -19.51
C ILE A 737 -19.21 5.24 -18.72
N ILE A 738 -19.97 6.09 -19.40
CA ILE A 738 -21.21 6.69 -18.90
C ILE A 738 -22.36 6.00 -19.64
N SER A 739 -23.25 5.35 -18.90
CA SER A 739 -24.44 4.70 -19.47
C SER A 739 -25.67 5.52 -19.14
N TYR A 740 -26.61 5.64 -20.07
CA TYR A 740 -27.83 6.44 -19.90
C TYR A 740 -29.08 5.62 -20.19
N SER A 741 -30.15 5.90 -19.44
CA SER A 741 -31.46 5.28 -19.67
C SER A 741 -32.61 6.12 -19.09
N ASN A 742 -33.81 5.91 -19.60
CA ASN A 742 -35.05 6.35 -18.97
C ASN A 742 -35.66 5.29 -18.02
N ASN A 743 -35.00 4.15 -17.86
CA ASN A 743 -35.28 3.16 -16.82
C ASN A 743 -34.09 3.10 -15.85
N ILE A 744 -34.32 2.62 -14.62
CA ILE A 744 -33.21 2.36 -13.70
C ILE A 744 -32.23 1.37 -14.35
N LEU A 745 -30.96 1.76 -14.35
CA LEU A 745 -29.85 0.93 -14.74
C LEU A 745 -29.59 -0.07 -13.61
N VAL A 746 -29.67 -1.36 -13.95
CA VAL A 746 -29.45 -2.45 -13.01
C VAL A 746 -28.21 -3.17 -13.50
N ASN A 747 -27.14 -3.11 -12.71
CA ASN A 747 -26.04 -4.04 -12.92
C ASN A 747 -26.64 -5.44 -12.77
N SER A 748 -26.42 -6.32 -13.75
CA SER A 748 -26.75 -7.72 -13.56
C SER A 748 -26.19 -8.12 -12.19
N PRO A 749 -27.00 -8.72 -11.29
CA PRO A 749 -26.48 -9.16 -10.00
C PRO A 749 -25.19 -9.93 -10.26
N GLU A 750 -24.23 -9.89 -9.35
CA GLU A 750 -23.15 -10.88 -9.29
C GLU A 750 -23.80 -12.28 -9.16
N ARG A 751 -24.39 -12.78 -10.25
CA ARG A 751 -24.51 -14.20 -10.44
C ARG A 751 -23.07 -14.61 -10.56
N GLN A 752 -22.68 -15.59 -9.75
CA GLN A 752 -21.47 -16.34 -10.00
C GLN A 752 -21.48 -16.67 -11.50
N ALA A 753 -20.62 -15.99 -12.27
CA ALA A 753 -20.26 -16.49 -13.58
C ALA A 753 -19.90 -17.95 -13.32
N SER A 754 -20.54 -18.86 -14.07
CA SER A 754 -20.19 -20.28 -14.22
C SER A 754 -19.11 -20.80 -13.28
N ASN A 755 -19.32 -21.87 -12.49
CA ASN A 755 -18.25 -22.53 -11.72
C ASN A 755 -16.93 -22.69 -12.54
N VAL A 756 -16.02 -21.71 -12.50
CA VAL A 756 -14.78 -21.73 -13.28
C VAL A 756 -13.70 -22.32 -12.41
N ARG A 757 -12.95 -23.28 -12.96
CA ARG A 757 -11.86 -23.94 -12.27
C ARG A 757 -10.52 -23.56 -12.91
N ILE A 758 -9.55 -23.29 -12.06
CA ILE A 758 -8.14 -23.12 -12.40
C ILE A 758 -7.44 -24.42 -12.01
N ILE A 759 -6.87 -25.13 -12.99
CA ILE A 759 -6.21 -26.43 -12.74
C ILE A 759 -4.89 -26.51 -13.53
N PRO A 760 -3.75 -26.85 -12.88
CA PRO A 760 -3.58 -27.00 -11.44
C PRO A 760 -3.56 -25.63 -10.73
N ASN A 761 -3.85 -25.62 -9.42
CA ASN A 761 -3.66 -24.46 -8.55
C ASN A 761 -3.34 -24.99 -7.14
N PRO A 762 -2.10 -24.92 -6.63
CA PRO A 762 -0.86 -24.37 -7.20
C PRO A 762 -0.55 -24.66 -8.69
N ALA A 763 -0.07 -23.66 -9.42
CA ALA A 763 0.37 -23.79 -10.81
C ALA A 763 1.88 -23.51 -10.96
N SER A 764 2.59 -24.39 -11.65
CA SER A 764 3.96 -24.15 -12.11
C SER A 764 3.99 -24.19 -13.64
N GLY A 765 4.48 -23.11 -14.23
CA GLY A 765 4.59 -22.93 -15.68
C GLY A 765 3.29 -22.71 -16.46
N SER A 766 2.19 -23.43 -16.19
CA SER A 766 0.90 -23.18 -16.85
C SER A 766 -0.30 -23.56 -15.99
N PHE A 767 -1.47 -22.96 -16.28
CA PHE A 767 -2.76 -23.41 -15.75
C PHE A 767 -3.81 -23.48 -16.86
N ARG A 768 -4.87 -24.26 -16.62
CA ARG A 768 -6.05 -24.35 -17.47
C ARG A 768 -7.23 -23.66 -16.81
N LEU A 769 -7.96 -22.87 -17.58
CA LEU A 769 -9.24 -22.29 -17.22
C LEU A 769 -10.36 -23.17 -17.80
N LEU A 770 -11.25 -23.65 -16.93
CA LEU A 770 -12.30 -24.61 -17.27
C LEU A 770 -13.66 -24.07 -16.80
N ALA A 771 -14.61 -23.86 -17.70
CA ALA A 771 -16.00 -23.60 -17.35
C ALA A 771 -16.73 -24.91 -17.03
N VAL A 772 -17.28 -25.08 -15.83
CA VAL A 772 -18.13 -26.24 -15.49
C VAL A 772 -19.55 -26.07 -16.07
N ASN A 773 -19.93 -24.86 -16.45
CA ASN A 773 -21.13 -24.55 -17.25
C ASN A 773 -20.80 -23.44 -18.26
N VAL A 774 -21.01 -23.68 -19.55
CA VAL A 774 -20.59 -22.75 -20.64
C VAL A 774 -21.65 -21.67 -20.90
N GLN A 775 -22.87 -21.84 -20.41
CA GLN A 775 -23.95 -20.90 -20.70
C GLN A 775 -23.68 -19.54 -20.03
N GLY A 776 -23.47 -18.50 -20.84
CA GLY A 776 -23.15 -17.15 -20.38
C GLY A 776 -21.66 -16.82 -20.27
N THR A 777 -20.76 -17.74 -20.65
CA THR A 777 -19.30 -17.49 -20.64
C THR A 777 -18.71 -17.16 -22.01
N GLU A 778 -19.48 -17.35 -23.08
CA GLU A 778 -19.04 -17.03 -24.44
C GLU A 778 -18.71 -15.54 -24.59
N GLY A 779 -17.47 -15.26 -25.01
CA GLY A 779 -16.98 -13.90 -25.19
C GLY A 779 -16.55 -13.20 -23.89
N SER A 780 -16.33 -13.93 -22.79
CA SER A 780 -15.84 -13.38 -21.53
C SER A 780 -14.43 -12.78 -21.67
N GLY A 781 -14.14 -11.74 -20.88
CA GLY A 781 -12.79 -11.27 -20.63
C GLY A 781 -12.13 -12.07 -19.52
N VAL A 782 -10.84 -12.37 -19.67
CA VAL A 782 -10.01 -12.94 -18.60
C VAL A 782 -8.83 -12.02 -18.36
N GLU A 783 -8.63 -11.63 -17.11
CA GLU A 783 -7.52 -10.78 -16.63
C GLU A 783 -6.77 -11.54 -15.54
N ILE A 784 -5.44 -11.60 -15.62
CA ILE A 784 -4.57 -12.06 -14.53
C ILE A 784 -4.04 -10.83 -13.83
N LEU A 785 -4.33 -10.70 -12.54
CA LEU A 785 -3.99 -9.58 -11.68
C LEU A 785 -2.90 -10.02 -10.71
N ASN A 786 -1.92 -9.15 -10.46
CA ASN A 786 -0.99 -9.34 -9.34
C ASN A 786 -1.64 -8.96 -7.99
N GLN A 787 -0.90 -9.07 -6.89
CA GLN A 787 -1.40 -8.72 -5.54
C GLN A 787 -1.83 -7.24 -5.40
N ALA A 788 -1.28 -6.36 -6.23
CA ALA A 788 -1.64 -4.94 -6.27
C ALA A 788 -2.87 -4.67 -7.16
N GLY A 789 -3.52 -5.70 -7.71
CA GLY A 789 -4.66 -5.56 -8.62
C GLY A 789 -4.30 -5.14 -10.04
N LYS A 790 -3.00 -5.07 -10.39
CA LYS A 790 -2.54 -4.68 -11.72
C LYS A 790 -2.65 -5.86 -12.69
N VAL A 791 -3.27 -5.63 -13.85
CA VAL A 791 -3.35 -6.60 -14.95
C VAL A 791 -1.96 -6.88 -15.50
N VAL A 792 -1.54 -8.15 -15.45
CA VAL A 792 -0.28 -8.65 -16.02
C VAL A 792 -0.48 -9.41 -17.32
N GLU A 793 -1.65 -10.03 -17.53
CA GLU A 793 -2.02 -10.72 -18.76
C GLU A 793 -3.54 -10.64 -18.95
N ALA A 794 -4.03 -10.53 -20.18
CA ALA A 794 -5.47 -10.42 -20.45
C ALA A 794 -5.86 -10.93 -21.84
N CYS A 795 -7.04 -11.55 -21.98
CA CYS A 795 -7.54 -12.06 -23.26
C CYS A 795 -9.06 -12.25 -23.29
N LEU A 796 -9.63 -12.35 -24.51
CA LEU A 796 -10.97 -12.89 -24.68
C LEU A 796 -10.95 -14.42 -24.50
N TRP A 797 -12.06 -14.91 -23.97
CA TRP A 797 -12.33 -16.31 -23.67
C TRP A 797 -13.71 -16.68 -24.22
N ASP A 798 -13.75 -17.74 -24.99
CA ASP A 798 -14.96 -18.28 -25.62
C ASP A 798 -15.73 -19.25 -24.72
N GLY A 799 -15.33 -19.38 -23.45
CA GLY A 799 -15.90 -20.33 -22.51
C GLY A 799 -15.39 -21.76 -22.67
N GLN A 800 -14.57 -22.05 -23.69
CA GLN A 800 -13.94 -23.36 -23.89
C GLN A 800 -12.67 -23.48 -23.05
N GLU A 801 -12.19 -24.69 -22.82
CA GLU A 801 -10.94 -24.87 -22.09
C GLU A 801 -9.78 -24.07 -22.72
N LYS A 802 -9.10 -23.26 -21.91
CA LYS A 802 -7.96 -22.44 -22.34
C LYS A 802 -6.75 -22.62 -21.41
N THR A 803 -5.58 -22.81 -22.00
CA THR A 803 -4.30 -22.89 -21.26
C THR A 803 -3.60 -21.55 -21.28
N PHE A 804 -3.09 -21.13 -20.11
CA PHE A 804 -2.29 -19.92 -19.91
C PHE A 804 -0.86 -20.32 -19.53
N ASP A 805 0.14 -19.74 -20.20
CA ASP A 805 1.56 -19.95 -19.89
C ASP A 805 2.05 -18.85 -18.96
N ILE A 806 2.34 -19.23 -17.72
CA ILE A 806 2.72 -18.34 -16.63
C ILE A 806 4.21 -18.44 -16.28
N ARG A 807 5.06 -19.07 -17.11
CA ARG A 807 6.52 -19.19 -16.84
C ARG A 807 7.23 -17.85 -16.71
N HIS A 808 6.65 -16.79 -17.26
CA HIS A 808 7.17 -15.44 -17.19
C HIS A 808 6.76 -14.71 -15.90
N LEU A 809 5.79 -15.24 -15.14
CA LEU A 809 5.34 -14.68 -13.88
C LEU A 809 6.25 -15.14 -12.74
N LYS A 810 6.59 -14.23 -11.82
CA LYS A 810 7.32 -14.56 -10.59
C LYS A 810 6.45 -15.40 -9.67
N ALA A 811 7.06 -16.29 -8.88
CA ALA A 811 6.35 -17.02 -7.83
C ALA A 811 5.63 -16.05 -6.88
N GLY A 812 4.37 -16.36 -6.55
CA GLY A 812 3.53 -15.48 -5.76
C GLY A 812 2.03 -15.70 -5.95
N LEU A 813 1.25 -14.87 -5.25
CA LEU A 813 -0.21 -14.83 -5.31
C LEU A 813 -0.68 -13.91 -6.45
N TYR A 814 -1.57 -14.42 -7.28
CA TYR A 814 -2.27 -13.70 -8.35
C TYR A 814 -3.78 -13.94 -8.25
N PHE A 815 -4.55 -13.16 -8.99
CA PHE A 815 -5.99 -13.33 -9.12
C PHE A 815 -6.38 -13.40 -10.59
N VAL A 816 -7.18 -14.38 -10.98
CA VAL A 816 -7.78 -14.46 -12.31
C VAL A 816 -9.19 -13.89 -12.20
N LYS A 817 -9.40 -12.75 -12.85
CA LYS A 817 -10.70 -12.08 -12.95
C LYS A 817 -11.34 -12.43 -14.29
N ILE A 818 -12.59 -12.84 -14.24
CA ILE A 818 -13.39 -13.22 -15.41
C ILE A 818 -14.54 -12.22 -15.50
N VAL A 819 -14.64 -11.49 -16.61
CA VAL A 819 -15.71 -10.52 -16.85
C VAL A 819 -16.61 -11.07 -17.94
N SER A 820 -17.87 -11.34 -17.61
CA SER A 820 -18.83 -11.97 -18.52
C SER A 820 -20.17 -11.22 -18.53
N PRO A 821 -21.03 -11.47 -19.54
CA PRO A 821 -22.41 -10.97 -19.52
C PRO A 821 -23.21 -11.41 -18.28
N ALA A 822 -22.82 -12.54 -17.67
CA ALA A 822 -23.47 -13.08 -16.48
C ALA A 822 -22.97 -12.46 -15.15
N GLY A 823 -21.88 -11.69 -15.18
CA GLY A 823 -21.25 -11.12 -13.99
C GLY A 823 -19.72 -11.20 -14.03
N THR A 824 -19.08 -10.69 -12.97
CA THR A 824 -17.63 -10.78 -12.75
C THR A 824 -17.34 -11.85 -11.70
N GLU A 825 -16.28 -12.64 -11.91
CA GLU A 825 -15.79 -13.63 -10.94
C GLU A 825 -14.28 -13.44 -10.71
N LEU A 826 -13.83 -13.61 -9.46
CA LEU A 826 -12.42 -13.54 -9.09
C LEU A 826 -11.96 -14.88 -8.50
N LYS A 827 -10.87 -15.44 -9.02
CA LYS A 827 -10.27 -16.69 -8.52
C LYS A 827 -8.82 -16.48 -8.11
N LYS A 828 -8.44 -17.03 -6.96
CA LYS A 828 -7.04 -17.08 -6.51
C LYS A 828 -6.22 -18.00 -7.41
N LEU A 829 -5.03 -17.56 -7.84
CA LEU A 829 -4.02 -18.33 -8.54
C LEU A 829 -2.70 -18.24 -7.78
N LEU A 830 -2.12 -19.39 -7.43
CA LEU A 830 -0.85 -19.43 -6.72
C LEU A 830 0.23 -19.99 -7.65
N VAL A 831 1.24 -19.17 -7.93
CA VAL A 831 2.34 -19.45 -8.87
C VAL A 831 3.59 -19.83 -8.08
N TYR A 832 4.26 -20.92 -8.49
CA TYR A 832 5.45 -21.47 -7.85
C TYR A 832 6.60 -21.68 -8.82
#